data_AF-A0A1S8AA76-F1
#
_entry.id   AF-A0A1S8AA76-F1
#
_cell.length_a   1.000
_cell.length_b   1.000
_cell.length_c   1.000
_cell.angle_alpha   90.00
_cell.angle_beta   90.00
_cell.angle_gamma   90.00
#
_symmetry.space_group_name_H-M   'P 1'
#
loop_
_entity.id
_entity.type
_entity.pdbx_description
1 polymer ?
#
loop_
_entity_poly.entity_id
_entity_poly.type
_entity_poly.pdbx_seq_one_letter_code
_entity_poly.pdbx_strand_id
1 'polypeptide(L)'
;MERPKTHAEAKAHIDQIRKDQGIDNDTNPNSFNHFSDTLEQSLKLIAEGLYQQPTRFLLELLQNADDCSYGDPTPQMNITYSPGHLRVDYNELGFTRRDVGAICKVSSTKGQSTEQTGEKGIGFKSVFKMADVVWVLSGSYSFQFDTTRKLGMVTPQWANFPMNALPGFTTSILLQLRRDCKPEELIKEIRSMSPKHLLFLRRLRQINITIRGQDVGTWETTIRRDDSPYLPGSTLTTTTLSQTDKRWEYWMYKHKVKIAHSEPKREHCTESIITLAFPVCVMEKNRHVGLPDAAEPVVEDQDVHAILPVRNYGLKFVVNADFLLVANREDIVSSSDWNQALQHSVVDAFKGAIRQLNSGTLRYTWPRYVPAINLLHSFQDVENGMKAMLLHGEFLESINETPITALSARYVPQEMRGQGNLPLTFSPRTGSKYLSLRYTDEDWGCLQQLGVRELSETEFLKDLEILIADNGFVKQQPEEWHEHVAKLLTRFSQDNNQHKRVIEDLQLIPLSDGRWVSASVGNIFFPESEGPAIPSGIGVLSPHAEAMKNRQRRMLFQTLGVQSLSVSKAQSLVIEAHSKTNSADMAEQDILVSQAVFLFRTQWSSELIPPPFWVVSKVGYYVRADQAYLDTTTHRSFGQHFDKFTQRFVFLHPKYHDAVKPDEKERWLYWLCTHLGVLDTSQLLPKFQDLTVQRCSANSQSSLDDLIDQTVFLFRTNWVSEKSPENFWVRTNEEEYVRAREAYYLAEELHSRRYFNKFRQDFPFLHAEYYRAVQPSELVQWQRWLRESLGVWDVPRLVSNSDPGNLSADFQRILTIWPSRDFLMLLREEWGRYQLYFLPQDKNDKGNTHGTITGSAGLREKLKSALVSCSDGSSRPLCETFTVSIFPEIKDQTILSPQLLLDIPEPQDAAWDFLETFGVTIKDDITIYLRCLDLERNRGSNASKDFVAWLYGKIQEKADESPKAVSEAFKKNCIFIPSSHAGAESIWVEENECVWDGTELLQKFHVLKRLYSQYERLFTKVLTHTHTDLDVLVSELESISMSTPLNLIVELFKEISTRHVSRLGKDLADRLRSHKIFPIDEGNAMPGLPGFDDLCSGLDESEWYIADRPQYRNSFRGVVSLISFSPWDILTMTPLIKALGFEGRLLSKRATPRMRTSGNVELDRARTKLFRAKSKFIARMMPKSLAQRKKTLVALNTMEVFLADKVLVEWTITSTDFRLGGREIQSQVYDETAQAAVSRPDEKNGI
;
A
#
# COMPACT_ATOMS: atom_id res chain seq x y z
N MET A 1 -17.08 43.69 47.29
CA MET A 1 -15.86 43.60 48.11
C MET A 1 -15.28 44.99 48.24
N GLU A 2 -15.08 45.44 49.47
CA GLU A 2 -14.91 46.86 49.78
C GLU A 2 -13.44 47.29 49.73
N ARG A 3 -13.17 48.41 49.06
CA ARG A 3 -11.88 49.12 49.12
C ARG A 3 -11.92 50.06 50.33
N PRO A 4 -10.85 50.18 51.13
CA PRO A 4 -10.80 51.19 52.18
C PRO A 4 -10.93 52.59 51.57
N LYS A 5 -11.70 53.46 52.23
CA LYS A 5 -11.89 54.85 51.79
C LYS A 5 -10.86 55.80 52.37
N THR A 6 -10.18 55.39 53.45
CA THR A 6 -9.20 56.21 54.16
C THR A 6 -7.95 55.40 54.53
N HIS A 7 -6.83 56.10 54.72
CA HIS A 7 -5.60 55.48 55.24
C HIS A 7 -5.80 54.84 56.63
N ALA A 8 -6.68 55.39 57.47
CA ALA A 8 -6.97 54.83 58.78
C ALA A 8 -7.65 53.45 58.68
N GLU A 9 -8.64 53.30 57.80
CA GLU A 9 -9.30 52.02 57.53
C GLU A 9 -8.34 50.97 56.94
N ALA A 10 -7.46 51.41 56.03
CA ALA A 10 -6.45 50.57 55.42
C ALA A 10 -5.42 50.08 56.46
N LYS A 11 -4.94 50.98 57.32
CA LYS A 11 -3.99 50.64 58.40
C LYS A 11 -4.61 49.67 59.40
N ALA A 12 -5.84 49.93 59.85
CA ALA A 12 -6.56 49.03 60.76
C ALA A 12 -6.71 47.62 60.17
N HIS A 13 -6.87 47.50 58.84
CA HIS A 13 -6.90 46.20 58.18
C HIS A 13 -5.55 45.46 58.22
N ILE A 14 -4.44 46.18 57.97
CA ILE A 14 -3.09 45.62 58.08
C ILE A 14 -2.83 45.12 59.50
N ASP A 15 -3.17 45.93 60.50
CA ASP A 15 -3.02 45.57 61.91
C ASP A 15 -3.86 44.33 62.28
N GLN A 16 -5.09 44.21 61.73
CA GLN A 16 -5.94 43.03 61.91
C GLN A 16 -5.31 41.77 61.31
N ILE A 17 -4.75 41.82 60.10
CA ILE A 17 -4.08 40.68 59.46
C ILE A 17 -2.92 40.18 60.33
N ARG A 18 -2.13 41.09 60.90
CA ARG A 18 -1.00 40.75 61.78
C ARG A 18 -1.46 40.07 63.06
N LYS A 19 -2.56 40.56 63.66
CA LYS A 19 -3.20 39.97 64.83
C LYS A 19 -3.72 38.56 64.55
N ASP A 20 -4.39 38.36 63.40
CA ASP A 20 -4.91 37.06 62.98
C ASP A 20 -3.79 36.05 62.69
N GLN A 21 -2.63 36.52 62.23
CA GLN A 21 -1.42 35.72 62.04
C GLN A 21 -0.68 35.39 63.36
N GLY A 22 -1.10 35.94 64.50
CA GLY A 22 -0.53 35.66 65.82
C GLY A 22 0.83 36.30 66.10
N ILE A 23 1.27 37.26 65.27
CA ILE A 23 2.61 37.88 65.39
C ILE A 23 2.65 38.94 66.48
N ASP A 24 1.50 39.57 66.77
CA ASP A 24 1.37 40.62 67.76
C ASP A 24 0.68 40.12 69.06
N ASN A 25 0.55 38.80 69.28
CA ASN A 25 -0.01 38.19 70.49
C ASN A 25 1.09 37.63 71.42
N ASP A 26 1.25 38.20 72.62
CA ASP A 26 2.25 37.82 73.64
C ASP A 26 1.93 36.54 74.43
N THR A 27 0.85 35.82 74.11
CA THR A 27 0.37 34.69 74.91
C THR A 27 0.82 33.34 74.34
N ASN A 28 1.98 32.87 74.86
CA ASN A 28 2.54 31.50 74.82
C ASN A 28 3.68 31.24 73.80
N PRO A 29 4.95 31.54 74.14
CA PRO A 29 6.07 31.57 73.20
C PRO A 29 6.60 30.22 72.70
N ASN A 30 6.30 29.08 73.34
CA ASN A 30 7.00 27.81 73.03
C ASN A 30 6.36 26.96 71.92
N SER A 31 5.03 26.99 71.71
CA SER A 31 4.37 26.22 70.63
C SER A 31 4.25 27.00 69.33
N PHE A 32 4.07 28.32 69.42
CA PHE A 32 3.95 29.21 68.27
C PHE A 32 5.29 29.41 67.54
N ASN A 33 6.41 29.40 68.27
CA ASN A 33 7.75 29.55 67.68
C ASN A 33 8.15 28.37 66.78
N HIS A 34 7.88 27.12 67.18
CA HIS A 34 8.27 25.97 66.36
C HIS A 34 7.48 25.89 65.03
N PHE A 35 6.17 26.21 65.05
CA PHE A 35 5.35 26.21 63.84
C PHE A 35 5.72 27.36 62.89
N SER A 36 5.95 28.55 63.43
CA SER A 36 6.38 29.72 62.63
C SER A 36 7.77 29.54 62.02
N ASP A 37 8.72 28.95 62.74
CA ASP A 37 10.07 28.67 62.21
C ASP A 37 10.02 27.60 61.10
N THR A 38 9.14 26.59 61.23
CA THR A 38 8.90 25.57 60.18
C THR A 38 8.23 26.16 58.95
N LEU A 39 7.27 27.07 59.15
CA LEU A 39 6.57 27.79 58.10
C LEU A 39 7.51 28.74 57.34
N GLU A 40 8.40 29.43 58.06
CA GLU A 40 9.41 30.33 57.51
C GLU A 40 10.46 29.59 56.69
N GLN A 41 10.92 28.42 57.14
CA GLN A 41 11.77 27.54 56.33
C GLN A 41 11.05 27.06 55.06
N SER A 42 9.76 26.70 55.16
CA SER A 42 8.96 26.28 54.01
C SER A 42 8.76 27.43 53.01
N LEU A 43 8.48 28.64 53.48
CA LEU A 43 8.36 29.85 52.66
C LEU A 43 9.66 30.18 51.92
N LYS A 44 10.82 30.05 52.59
CA LYS A 44 12.13 30.22 51.94
C LYS A 44 12.36 29.17 50.85
N LEU A 45 12.06 27.89 51.12
CA LEU A 45 12.17 26.82 50.12
C LEU A 45 11.24 27.02 48.92
N ILE A 46 10.02 27.51 49.16
CA ILE A 46 9.03 27.83 48.12
C ILE A 46 9.50 29.03 47.28
N ALA A 47 9.94 30.12 47.93
CA ALA A 47 10.41 31.32 47.24
C ALA A 47 11.72 31.10 46.46
N GLU A 48 12.63 30.28 46.99
CA GLU A 48 13.93 29.99 46.35
C GLU A 48 13.88 28.84 45.34
N GLY A 49 12.99 27.85 45.53
CA GLY A 49 13.04 26.55 44.85
C GLY A 49 11.91 26.23 43.87
N LEU A 50 10.87 27.06 43.75
CA LEU A 50 9.74 26.78 42.84
C LEU A 50 10.06 26.98 41.36
N TYR A 51 10.92 27.94 41.03
CA TYR A 51 11.21 28.33 39.66
C TYR A 51 12.70 28.15 39.37
N GLN A 52 13.02 27.54 38.22
CA GLN A 52 14.42 27.39 37.77
C GLN A 52 15.02 28.79 37.55
N GLN A 53 14.36 29.62 36.74
CA GLN A 53 14.81 30.98 36.51
C GLN A 53 14.46 31.95 37.65
N PRO A 54 15.43 32.73 38.18
CA PRO A 54 15.21 33.74 39.21
C PRO A 54 14.25 34.88 38.86
N THR A 55 14.04 35.13 37.56
CA THR A 55 13.32 36.29 37.02
C THR A 55 11.85 36.00 36.68
N ARG A 56 11.39 34.74 36.84
CA ARG A 56 9.99 34.32 36.60
C ARG A 56 8.94 35.14 37.34
N PHE A 57 9.32 35.80 38.45
CA PHE A 57 8.45 36.71 39.19
C PHE A 57 7.88 37.86 38.33
N LEU A 58 8.55 38.26 37.26
CA LEU A 58 8.05 39.28 36.32
C LEU A 58 6.73 38.84 35.66
N LEU A 59 6.64 37.57 35.30
CA LEU A 59 5.42 36.99 34.72
C LEU A 59 4.30 36.88 35.75
N GLU A 60 4.63 36.58 37.01
CA GLU A 60 3.67 36.58 38.12
C GLU A 60 3.15 38.00 38.41
N LEU A 61 4.00 39.03 38.34
CA LEU A 61 3.57 40.43 38.45
C LEU A 61 2.68 40.85 37.28
N LEU A 62 2.97 40.40 36.05
CA LEU A 62 2.09 40.60 34.89
C LEU A 62 0.71 39.97 35.09
N GLN A 63 0.64 38.72 35.59
CA GLN A 63 -0.64 38.08 35.92
C GLN A 63 -1.39 38.83 37.02
N ASN A 64 -0.70 39.25 38.08
CA ASN A 64 -1.31 40.04 39.15
C ASN A 64 -1.89 41.36 38.62
N ALA A 65 -1.19 42.02 37.70
CA ALA A 65 -1.69 43.23 37.05
C ALA A 65 -2.91 42.92 36.17
N ASP A 66 -2.89 41.86 35.37
CA ASP A 66 -4.02 41.48 34.51
C ASP A 66 -5.29 41.11 35.29
N ASP A 67 -5.12 40.55 36.50
CA ASP A 67 -6.21 40.17 37.40
C ASP A 67 -6.86 41.36 38.13
N CYS A 68 -6.27 42.56 38.05
CA CYS A 68 -6.81 43.77 38.67
C CYS A 68 -8.05 44.32 37.94
N SER A 69 -8.76 45.24 38.60
CA SER A 69 -9.91 45.96 38.02
C SER A 69 -9.48 47.33 37.54
N TYR A 70 -9.81 47.68 36.30
CA TYR A 70 -9.43 48.95 35.68
C TYR A 70 -10.68 49.78 35.35
N GLY A 71 -10.63 51.09 35.62
CA GLY A 71 -11.64 52.04 35.15
C GLY A 71 -11.24 52.73 33.83
N ASP A 72 -9.96 52.63 33.46
CA ASP A 72 -9.38 53.17 32.23
C ASP A 72 -9.60 52.20 31.06
N PRO A 73 -9.98 52.67 29.85
CA PRO A 73 -10.12 51.83 28.65
C PRO A 73 -8.78 51.23 28.17
N THR A 74 -7.65 51.78 28.63
CA THR A 74 -6.28 51.35 28.33
C THR A 74 -5.55 50.88 29.60
N PRO A 75 -5.85 49.68 30.13
CA PRO A 75 -5.09 49.10 31.22
C PRO A 75 -3.60 48.97 30.86
N GLN A 76 -2.73 49.58 31.68
CA GLN A 76 -1.30 49.64 31.43
C GLN A 76 -0.47 49.38 32.68
N MET A 77 0.71 48.80 32.45
CA MET A 77 1.72 48.50 33.45
C MET A 77 3.05 49.16 33.07
N ASN A 78 3.67 49.84 34.03
CA ASN A 78 5.02 50.37 33.86
C ASN A 78 6.01 49.52 34.66
N ILE A 79 7.13 49.13 34.04
CA ILE A 79 8.25 48.44 34.68
C ILE A 79 9.46 49.35 34.57
N THR A 80 9.91 49.90 35.70
CA THR A 80 11.06 50.79 35.76
C THR A 80 12.18 50.16 36.57
N TYR A 81 13.28 49.81 35.90
CA TYR A 81 14.51 49.39 36.55
C TYR A 81 15.40 50.60 36.85
N SER A 82 15.98 50.63 38.04
CA SER A 82 17.07 51.54 38.43
C SER A 82 18.07 50.77 39.30
N PRO A 83 19.33 51.20 39.42
CA PRO A 83 20.31 50.49 40.23
C PRO A 83 19.80 50.22 41.66
N GLY A 84 19.76 48.94 42.03
CA GLY A 84 19.27 48.46 43.33
C GLY A 84 17.75 48.41 43.52
N HIS A 85 16.94 48.87 42.55
CA HIS A 85 15.49 48.93 42.69
C HIS A 85 14.76 48.53 41.40
N LEU A 86 13.68 47.77 41.56
CA LEU A 86 12.71 47.52 40.48
C LEU A 86 11.35 48.06 40.91
N ARG A 87 10.81 49.00 40.14
CA ARG A 87 9.50 49.60 40.39
C ARG A 87 8.50 49.12 39.33
N VAL A 88 7.32 48.77 39.79
CA VAL A 88 6.21 48.37 38.93
C VAL A 88 4.97 49.18 39.29
N ASP A 89 4.30 49.77 38.30
CA ASP A 89 3.12 50.61 38.51
C ASP A 89 1.95 50.18 37.61
N TYR A 90 0.72 50.20 38.14
CA TYR A 90 -0.52 49.88 37.43
C TYR A 90 -1.55 51.01 37.53
N ASN A 91 -2.31 51.27 36.46
CA ASN A 91 -3.44 52.23 36.45
C ASN A 91 -4.79 51.60 36.84
N GLU A 92 -4.77 50.64 37.75
CA GLU A 92 -5.98 49.95 38.21
C GLU A 92 -6.85 50.84 39.14
N LEU A 93 -7.89 50.28 39.77
CA LEU A 93 -8.73 50.99 40.75
C LEU A 93 -8.20 50.91 42.20
N GLY A 94 -7.16 50.10 42.43
CA GLY A 94 -6.53 49.88 43.73
C GLY A 94 -7.04 48.62 44.45
N PHE A 95 -6.21 48.11 45.37
CA PHE A 95 -6.41 46.85 46.09
C PHE A 95 -7.63 46.87 47.00
N THR A 96 -8.38 45.76 46.96
CA THR A 96 -9.43 45.48 47.93
C THR A 96 -8.85 44.81 49.18
N ARG A 97 -9.65 44.74 50.26
CA ARG A 97 -9.30 43.94 51.44
C ARG A 97 -8.98 42.47 51.08
N ARG A 98 -9.67 41.90 50.09
CA ARG A 98 -9.42 40.52 49.63
C ARG A 98 -8.06 40.39 48.95
N ASP A 99 -7.65 41.37 48.15
CA ASP A 99 -6.37 41.32 47.43
C ASP A 99 -5.20 41.35 48.42
N VAL A 100 -5.24 42.25 49.40
CA VAL A 100 -4.24 42.30 50.49
C VAL A 100 -4.25 41.01 51.30
N GLY A 101 -5.43 40.49 51.66
CA GLY A 101 -5.53 39.21 52.37
C GLY A 101 -4.98 38.03 51.57
N ALA A 102 -5.13 38.03 50.25
CA ALA A 102 -4.65 36.96 49.37
C ALA A 102 -3.12 36.96 49.25
N ILE A 103 -2.49 38.13 49.09
CA ILE A 103 -1.03 38.21 49.06
C ILE A 103 -0.39 37.90 50.43
N CYS A 104 -1.13 37.94 51.55
CA CYS A 104 -0.62 37.64 52.89
C CYS A 104 -0.77 36.16 53.30
N LYS A 105 -1.31 35.28 52.44
CA LYS A 105 -1.49 33.85 52.75
C LYS A 105 -0.31 32.99 52.25
N VAL A 106 -0.10 31.84 52.91
CA VAL A 106 0.92 30.82 52.55
C VAL A 106 0.33 29.73 51.64
N SER A 107 -1.00 29.55 51.64
CA SER A 107 -1.70 28.56 50.80
C SER A 107 -2.47 29.23 49.67
N SER A 108 -2.60 28.52 48.55
CA SER A 108 -3.48 28.87 47.44
C SER A 108 -4.93 28.98 47.93
N THR A 109 -5.53 30.16 47.90
CA THR A 109 -6.98 30.26 48.11
C THR A 109 -7.70 29.72 46.87
N LYS A 110 -8.43 28.61 47.02
CA LYS A 110 -9.43 28.13 46.05
C LYS A 110 -10.47 29.24 45.84
N GLY A 111 -10.39 29.94 44.71
CA GLY A 111 -11.39 30.95 44.31
C GLY A 111 -12.53 30.30 43.53
N GLN A 112 -13.76 30.46 44.02
CA GLN A 112 -15.02 29.96 43.44
C GLN A 112 -15.46 30.66 42.14
N SER A 113 -14.55 31.20 41.33
CA SER A 113 -14.93 31.89 40.09
C SER A 113 -14.06 31.44 38.92
N THR A 114 -14.73 31.00 37.86
CA THR A 114 -14.15 30.69 36.53
C THR A 114 -13.38 31.86 35.90
N GLU A 115 -13.51 33.06 36.47
CA GLU A 115 -12.90 34.30 35.98
C GLU A 115 -11.62 34.74 36.75
N GLN A 116 -11.05 33.92 37.63
CA GLN A 116 -9.79 34.26 38.33
C GLN A 116 -8.73 33.19 38.05
N THR A 117 -7.69 33.55 37.31
CA THR A 117 -6.66 32.61 36.87
C THR A 117 -5.41 32.74 37.71
N GLY A 118 -5.34 31.95 38.79
CA GLY A 118 -4.12 31.80 39.58
C GLY A 118 -4.36 31.30 41.01
N GLU A 119 -3.50 30.41 41.48
CA GLU A 119 -3.33 30.09 42.90
C GLU A 119 -2.78 31.34 43.62
N LYS A 120 -3.65 32.28 44.02
CA LYS A 120 -3.24 33.52 44.69
C LYS A 120 -2.46 33.22 45.97
N GLY A 121 -1.32 33.90 46.13
CA GLY A 121 -0.48 33.86 47.34
C GLY A 121 0.94 33.34 47.11
N ILE A 122 1.11 32.24 46.36
CA ILE A 122 2.43 31.61 46.12
C ILE A 122 3.23 32.39 45.07
N GLY A 123 2.59 32.78 43.96
CA GLY A 123 3.24 33.51 42.86
C GLY A 123 3.91 34.82 43.29
N PHE A 124 3.23 35.62 44.13
CA PHE A 124 3.79 36.86 44.67
C PHE A 124 5.05 36.63 45.51
N LYS A 125 5.21 35.48 46.19
CA LYS A 125 6.42 35.23 47.02
C LYS A 125 7.70 35.04 46.21
N SER A 126 7.58 34.75 44.91
CA SER A 126 8.74 34.62 44.03
C SER A 126 9.56 35.92 43.92
N VAL A 127 8.96 37.09 44.19
CA VAL A 127 9.68 38.38 44.23
C VAL A 127 10.81 38.39 45.26
N PHE A 128 10.67 37.63 46.36
CA PHE A 128 11.66 37.56 47.43
C PHE A 128 12.88 36.70 47.07
N LYS A 129 12.87 36.03 45.91
CA LYS A 129 14.09 35.46 45.32
C LYS A 129 15.09 36.57 44.96
N MET A 130 14.59 37.75 44.60
CA MET A 130 15.40 38.89 44.14
C MET A 130 15.36 40.12 45.06
N ALA A 131 14.41 40.21 46.00
CA ALA A 131 14.21 41.39 46.83
C ALA A 131 14.23 41.09 48.33
N ASP A 132 14.91 41.95 49.10
CA ASP A 132 14.92 41.88 50.58
C ASP A 132 13.67 42.52 51.18
N VAL A 133 13.22 43.62 50.57
CA VAL A 133 12.06 44.42 51.00
C VAL A 133 11.19 44.74 49.79
N VAL A 134 9.86 44.62 49.96
CA VAL A 134 8.88 44.96 48.94
C VAL A 134 7.85 45.91 49.51
N TRP A 135 7.80 47.14 49.00
CA TRP A 135 6.76 48.11 49.33
C TRP A 135 5.60 48.02 48.36
N VAL A 136 4.39 48.19 48.89
CA VAL A 136 3.14 48.22 48.13
C VAL A 136 2.38 49.49 48.53
N LEU A 137 2.15 50.35 47.56
CA LEU A 137 1.24 51.48 47.62
C LEU A 137 0.05 51.15 46.72
N SER A 138 -1.17 51.15 47.23
CA SER A 138 -2.35 50.88 46.41
C SER A 138 -3.59 51.56 46.97
N GLY A 139 -4.08 52.61 46.30
CA GLY A 139 -5.15 53.46 46.83
C GLY A 139 -4.80 54.00 48.23
N SER A 140 -5.59 53.67 49.24
CA SER A 140 -5.32 54.04 50.64
C SER A 140 -4.33 53.13 51.38
N TYR A 141 -3.90 52.00 50.79
CA TYR A 141 -2.91 51.11 51.41
C TYR A 141 -1.48 51.59 51.17
N SER A 142 -0.65 51.57 52.22
CA SER A 142 0.80 51.76 52.14
C SER A 142 1.48 50.85 53.16
N PHE A 143 2.09 49.76 52.70
CA PHE A 143 2.72 48.76 53.57
C PHE A 143 3.92 48.10 52.88
N GLN A 144 4.69 47.33 53.64
CA GLN A 144 5.85 46.60 53.16
C GLN A 144 5.87 45.15 53.66
N PHE A 145 6.62 44.32 52.95
CA PHE A 145 7.09 43.00 53.39
C PHE A 145 8.61 43.05 53.52
N ASP A 146 9.15 42.54 54.62
CA ASP A 146 10.56 42.66 54.99
C ASP A 146 11.08 41.28 55.40
N THR A 147 11.90 40.66 54.54
CA THR A 147 12.41 39.30 54.73
C THR A 147 13.33 39.13 55.94
N THR A 148 13.81 40.24 56.54
CA THR A 148 14.64 40.22 57.75
C THR A 148 13.82 39.99 59.03
N ARG A 149 12.49 40.12 58.95
CA ARG A 149 11.56 39.94 60.07
C ARG A 149 10.92 38.56 60.05
N LYS A 150 10.52 38.08 61.22
CA LYS A 150 9.84 36.80 61.40
C LYS A 150 8.54 36.77 60.57
N LEU A 151 8.41 35.77 59.69
CA LEU A 151 7.30 35.63 58.73
C LEU A 151 7.13 36.84 57.78
N GLY A 152 8.19 37.65 57.61
CA GLY A 152 8.12 38.93 56.92
C GLY A 152 7.84 38.85 55.42
N MET A 153 7.85 37.65 54.83
CA MET A 153 7.37 37.40 53.47
C MET A 153 5.84 37.41 53.36
N VAL A 154 5.10 37.13 54.43
CA VAL A 154 3.62 36.99 54.44
C VAL A 154 2.92 37.97 55.38
N THR A 155 3.67 38.64 56.23
CA THR A 155 3.13 39.57 57.22
C THR A 155 3.34 41.00 56.76
N PRO A 156 2.26 41.73 56.44
CA PRO A 156 2.37 43.11 56.02
C PRO A 156 2.72 44.00 57.22
N GLN A 157 3.48 45.05 56.96
CA GLN A 157 3.79 46.09 57.94
C GLN A 157 3.46 47.45 57.34
N TRP A 158 2.64 48.24 58.05
CA TRP A 158 2.39 49.61 57.62
C TRP A 158 3.69 50.40 57.50
N ALA A 159 3.90 51.03 56.35
CA ALA A 159 5.12 51.78 56.02
C ALA A 159 4.80 52.83 54.95
N ASN A 160 5.47 53.98 55.02
CA ASN A 160 5.36 54.97 53.95
C ASN A 160 6.08 54.46 52.70
N PHE A 161 5.46 54.63 51.54
CA PHE A 161 6.10 54.29 50.28
C PHE A 161 7.30 55.23 50.03
N PRO A 162 8.49 54.70 49.68
CA PRO A 162 9.73 55.48 49.69
C PRO A 162 9.93 56.36 48.44
N MET A 163 9.01 56.32 47.47
CA MET A 163 9.07 57.12 46.24
C MET A 163 7.76 57.88 46.03
N ASN A 164 7.77 58.90 45.16
CA ASN A 164 6.54 59.59 44.78
C ASN A 164 5.62 58.67 43.97
N ALA A 165 4.31 58.75 44.24
CA ALA A 165 3.29 58.12 43.40
C ALA A 165 3.34 58.72 41.99
N LEU A 166 3.17 57.89 40.96
CA LEU A 166 3.11 58.37 39.59
C LEU A 166 1.68 58.84 39.26
N PRO A 167 1.48 60.04 38.68
CA PRO A 167 0.17 60.50 38.26
C PRO A 167 -0.50 59.50 37.30
N GLY A 168 -1.77 59.17 37.54
CA GLY A 168 -2.51 58.19 36.74
C GLY A 168 -2.30 56.72 37.13
N PHE A 169 -1.38 56.43 38.05
CA PHE A 169 -1.13 55.08 38.58
C PHE A 169 -1.57 55.00 40.04
N THR A 170 -2.46 54.07 40.36
CA THR A 170 -3.05 53.93 41.69
C THR A 170 -2.37 52.85 42.53
N THR A 171 -1.68 51.92 41.89
CA THR A 171 -0.91 50.86 42.53
C THR A 171 0.56 50.93 42.09
N SER A 172 1.47 50.93 43.06
CA SER A 172 2.91 50.91 42.89
C SER A 172 3.53 49.85 43.79
N ILE A 173 4.38 49.00 43.22
CA ILE A 173 5.17 48.00 43.93
C ILE A 173 6.64 48.34 43.72
N LEU A 174 7.39 48.50 44.81
CA LEU A 174 8.82 48.75 44.76
C LEU A 174 9.57 47.61 45.41
N LEU A 175 10.49 47.01 44.67
CA LEU A 175 11.35 45.92 45.13
C LEU A 175 12.74 46.50 45.40
N GLN A 176 13.19 46.40 46.65
CA GLN A 176 14.61 46.59 46.98
C GLN A 176 15.37 45.33 46.60
N LEU A 177 16.16 45.41 45.53
CA LEU A 177 16.92 44.27 45.04
C LEU A 177 18.00 43.89 46.06
N ARG A 178 18.19 42.59 46.26
CA ARG A 178 19.24 42.06 47.13
C ARG A 178 20.61 42.45 46.59
N ARG A 179 21.59 42.58 47.50
CA ARG A 179 22.98 42.92 47.12
C ARG A 179 23.68 41.84 46.29
N ASP A 180 23.24 40.58 46.41
CA ASP A 180 23.73 39.43 45.66
C ASP A 180 22.96 39.18 44.35
N CYS A 181 21.94 40.00 44.04
CA CYS A 181 21.25 39.96 42.76
C CYS A 181 22.19 40.44 41.66
N LYS A 182 22.31 39.66 40.57
CA LYS A 182 23.07 40.04 39.38
C LYS A 182 22.21 40.94 38.48
N PRO A 183 22.47 42.26 38.43
CA PRO A 183 21.62 43.17 37.68
C PRO A 183 21.57 42.88 36.20
N GLU A 184 22.65 42.33 35.64
CA GLU A 184 22.77 42.03 34.21
C GLU A 184 21.77 40.95 33.78
N GLU A 185 21.58 39.91 34.59
CA GLU A 185 20.61 38.83 34.33
C GLU A 185 19.17 39.37 34.37
N LEU A 186 18.84 40.21 35.35
CA LEU A 186 17.51 40.84 35.45
C LEU A 186 17.25 41.80 34.28
N ILE A 187 18.21 42.65 33.92
CA ILE A 187 18.09 43.58 32.79
C ILE A 187 17.94 42.81 31.48
N LYS A 188 18.71 41.72 31.29
CA LYS A 188 18.59 40.85 30.12
C LYS A 188 17.17 40.28 30.01
N GLU A 189 16.59 39.84 31.11
CA GLU A 189 15.23 39.30 31.11
C GLU A 189 14.16 40.36 30.87
N ILE A 190 14.29 41.54 31.49
CA ILE A 190 13.35 42.65 31.23
C ILE A 190 13.41 43.05 29.74
N ARG A 191 14.59 43.02 29.13
CA ARG A 191 14.77 43.27 27.68
C ARG A 191 14.27 42.13 26.79
N SER A 192 14.28 40.89 27.26
CA SER A 192 13.79 39.72 26.50
C SER A 192 12.27 39.60 26.48
N MET A 193 11.55 40.45 27.24
CA MET A 193 10.09 40.43 27.31
C MET A 193 9.46 40.62 25.92
N SER A 194 8.91 39.51 25.41
CA SER A 194 8.26 39.40 24.11
C SER A 194 6.85 40.01 24.11
N PRO A 195 6.38 40.56 22.97
CA PRO A 195 4.98 40.97 22.81
C PRO A 195 3.98 39.83 23.04
N LYS A 196 4.39 38.57 22.81
CA LYS A 196 3.56 37.37 23.02
C LYS A 196 3.06 37.25 24.47
N HIS A 197 3.69 37.92 25.44
CA HIS A 197 3.21 37.98 26.82
C HIS A 197 1.85 38.71 26.98
N LEU A 198 1.46 39.61 26.06
CA LEU A 198 0.14 40.26 26.07
C LEU A 198 -0.94 39.46 25.32
N LEU A 199 -0.57 38.44 24.53
CA LEU A 199 -1.43 37.83 23.51
C LEU A 199 -2.76 37.26 24.05
N PHE A 200 -2.78 36.74 25.28
CA PHE A 200 -3.99 36.22 25.92
C PHE A 200 -4.31 36.86 27.28
N LEU A 201 -3.63 37.95 27.64
CA LEU A 201 -4.01 38.75 28.81
C LEU A 201 -5.39 39.36 28.60
N ARG A 202 -6.20 39.33 29.67
CA ARG A 202 -7.64 39.60 29.59
C ARG A 202 -7.92 41.08 29.64
N ARG A 203 -7.21 41.80 30.51
CA ARG A 203 -7.40 43.22 30.82
C ARG A 203 -6.25 44.07 30.32
N LEU A 204 -5.00 43.67 30.62
CA LEU A 204 -3.82 44.47 30.31
C LEU A 204 -3.67 44.65 28.79
N ARG A 205 -3.45 45.89 28.34
CA ARG A 205 -3.33 46.26 26.92
C ARG A 205 -1.96 46.85 26.57
N GLN A 206 -1.25 47.42 27.54
CA GLN A 206 0.04 48.05 27.31
C GLN A 206 1.03 47.77 28.45
N ILE A 207 2.29 47.52 28.09
CA ILE A 207 3.43 47.44 29.02
C ILE A 207 4.48 48.46 28.58
N ASN A 208 4.85 49.37 29.47
CA ASN A 208 5.95 50.31 29.25
C ASN A 208 7.14 49.87 30.09
N ILE A 209 8.31 49.77 29.48
CA ILE A 209 9.52 49.32 30.15
C ILE A 209 10.57 50.41 30.04
N THR A 210 11.15 50.79 31.18
CA THR A 210 12.22 51.79 31.28
C THR A 210 13.37 51.21 32.08
N ILE A 211 14.57 51.16 31.50
CA ILE A 211 15.80 50.74 32.16
C ILE A 211 16.73 51.95 32.26
N ARG A 212 17.04 52.37 33.49
CA ARG A 212 17.96 53.49 33.78
C ARG A 212 19.33 52.94 34.18
N GLY A 213 20.37 53.21 33.38
CA GLY A 213 21.76 52.87 33.71
C GLY A 213 22.52 54.04 34.34
N GLN A 214 23.61 53.75 35.07
CA GLN A 214 24.52 54.79 35.60
C GLN A 214 25.40 55.40 34.50
N ASP A 215 25.81 54.62 33.48
CA ASP A 215 26.78 55.05 32.45
C ASP A 215 26.29 54.94 30.98
N VAL A 216 25.15 54.28 30.71
CA VAL A 216 24.75 53.83 29.34
C VAL A 216 23.50 54.54 28.80
N GLY A 217 22.97 55.55 29.50
CA GLY A 217 21.71 56.21 29.14
C GLY A 217 20.46 55.39 29.48
N THR A 218 19.28 55.95 29.19
CA THR A 218 17.97 55.31 29.45
C THR A 218 17.54 54.51 28.23
N TRP A 219 17.16 53.24 28.42
CA TRP A 219 16.53 52.40 27.40
C TRP A 219 15.04 52.28 27.68
N GLU A 220 14.21 52.45 26.66
CA GLU A 220 12.75 52.40 26.76
C GLU A 220 12.14 51.55 25.64
N THR A 221 11.08 50.81 25.97
CA THR A 221 10.23 50.13 24.99
C THR A 221 8.78 50.12 25.46
N THR A 222 7.85 50.10 24.51
CA THR A 222 6.43 49.91 24.78
C THR A 222 5.94 48.69 24.01
N ILE A 223 5.21 47.82 24.69
CA ILE A 223 4.50 46.68 24.12
C ILE A 223 3.00 46.98 24.18
N ARG A 224 2.29 46.83 23.07
CA ARG A 224 0.84 47.06 22.98
C ARG A 224 0.12 45.90 22.34
N ARG A 225 -1.15 45.74 22.71
CA ARG A 225 -2.12 44.83 22.12
C ARG A 225 -3.37 45.59 21.71
N ASP A 226 -3.77 45.40 20.46
CA ASP A 226 -5.03 45.88 19.90
C ASP A 226 -5.83 44.69 19.35
N ASP A 227 -7.11 44.60 19.67
CA ASP A 227 -8.02 43.58 19.16
C ASP A 227 -9.10 44.24 18.28
N SER A 228 -9.30 43.71 17.08
CA SER A 228 -10.37 44.15 16.16
C SER A 228 -11.10 42.93 15.57
N PRO A 229 -12.40 43.02 15.27
CA PRO A 229 -13.07 41.96 14.53
C PRO A 229 -12.41 41.78 13.16
N TYR A 230 -12.23 40.54 12.71
CA TYR A 230 -11.67 40.26 11.37
C TYR A 230 -12.60 40.82 10.28
N LEU A 231 -13.89 40.49 10.40
CA LEU A 231 -14.99 41.05 9.62
C LEU A 231 -16.21 41.23 10.55
N PRO A 232 -17.13 42.17 10.26
CA PRO A 232 -18.39 42.27 11.00
C PRO A 232 -19.14 40.94 10.99
N GLY A 233 -19.38 40.36 12.18
CA GLY A 233 -20.07 39.07 12.33
C GLY A 233 -19.20 37.81 12.18
N SER A 234 -17.89 37.94 11.90
CA SER A 234 -16.97 36.80 11.88
C SER A 234 -16.70 36.26 13.29
N THR A 235 -16.50 34.94 13.38
CA THR A 235 -16.02 34.30 14.61
C THR A 235 -14.52 34.46 14.82
N LEU A 236 -13.80 34.94 13.79
CA LEU A 236 -12.38 35.29 13.87
C LEU A 236 -12.19 36.72 14.39
N THR A 237 -11.21 36.88 15.26
CA THR A 237 -10.75 38.20 15.75
C THR A 237 -9.32 38.41 15.31
N THR A 238 -8.97 39.61 14.88
CA THR A 238 -7.58 39.99 14.61
C THR A 238 -6.98 40.60 15.87
N THR A 239 -5.90 40.02 16.38
CA THR A 239 -5.10 40.58 17.47
C THR A 239 -3.78 41.07 16.90
N THR A 240 -3.54 42.38 17.00
CA THR A 240 -2.28 43.01 16.66
C THR A 240 -1.45 43.20 17.93
N LEU A 241 -0.20 42.74 17.90
CA LEU A 241 0.81 43.07 18.88
C LEU A 241 1.82 44.03 18.26
N SER A 242 2.21 45.07 18.99
CA SER A 242 3.27 45.98 18.55
C SER A 242 4.30 46.19 19.65
N GLN A 243 5.56 46.31 19.25
CA GLN A 243 6.65 46.70 20.13
C GLN A 243 7.60 47.59 19.35
N THR A 244 7.74 48.84 19.80
CA THR A 244 8.47 49.88 19.06
C THR A 244 7.97 49.96 17.61
N ASP A 245 8.81 49.64 16.62
CA ASP A 245 8.49 49.71 15.18
C ASP A 245 8.03 48.37 14.58
N LYS A 246 8.04 47.29 15.36
CA LYS A 246 7.66 45.95 14.89
C LYS A 246 6.21 45.66 15.22
N ARG A 247 5.52 45.01 14.28
CA ARG A 247 4.12 44.61 14.39
C ARG A 247 3.98 43.14 14.05
N TRP A 248 3.18 42.43 14.84
CA TRP A 248 2.77 41.05 14.62
C TRP A 248 1.26 40.97 14.61
N GLU A 249 0.70 40.16 13.72
CA GLU A 249 -0.74 39.98 13.61
C GLU A 249 -1.10 38.50 13.78
N TYR A 250 -2.15 38.25 14.54
CA TYR A 250 -2.67 36.92 14.81
C TYR A 250 -4.16 36.88 14.53
N TRP A 251 -4.60 35.86 13.82
CA TRP A 251 -6.03 35.58 13.66
C TRP A 251 -6.46 34.56 14.70
N MET A 252 -7.42 34.96 15.52
CA MET A 252 -7.84 34.25 16.72
C MET A 252 -9.15 33.52 16.47
N TYR A 253 -9.19 32.22 16.73
CA TYR A 253 -10.42 31.42 16.73
C TYR A 253 -10.72 30.89 18.14
N LYS A 254 -11.94 31.12 18.64
CA LYS A 254 -12.37 30.64 19.96
C LYS A 254 -13.33 29.48 19.82
N HIS A 255 -13.04 28.39 20.51
CA HIS A 255 -13.83 27.16 20.53
C HIS A 255 -14.27 26.85 21.96
N LYS A 256 -15.57 26.64 22.17
CA LYS A 256 -16.13 26.26 23.47
C LYS A 256 -16.11 24.74 23.63
N VAL A 257 -15.59 24.26 24.75
CA VAL A 257 -15.45 22.84 25.07
C VAL A 257 -16.26 22.51 26.31
N LYS A 258 -16.96 21.38 26.30
CA LYS A 258 -17.61 20.81 27.49
C LYS A 258 -16.75 19.67 28.03
N ILE A 259 -16.40 19.71 29.30
CA ILE A 259 -15.53 18.72 29.95
C ILE A 259 -16.37 17.92 30.95
N ALA A 260 -16.44 16.60 30.71
CA ALA A 260 -17.28 15.69 31.48
C ALA A 260 -16.70 15.33 32.87
N HIS A 261 -15.38 15.36 32.99
CA HIS A 261 -14.68 14.96 34.21
C HIS A 261 -14.58 16.13 35.20
N SER A 262 -14.96 15.89 36.45
CA SER A 262 -14.79 16.88 37.52
C SER A 262 -13.33 16.88 37.99
N GLU A 263 -12.60 17.95 37.71
CA GLU A 263 -11.26 18.19 38.28
C GLU A 263 -11.41 18.77 39.70
N PRO A 264 -10.85 18.16 40.76
CA PRO A 264 -10.94 18.69 42.13
C PRO A 264 -10.40 20.10 42.32
N LYS A 265 -9.46 20.53 41.48
CA LYS A 265 -8.98 21.93 41.45
C LYS A 265 -9.97 22.91 40.79
N ARG A 266 -11.02 22.41 40.15
CA ARG A 266 -12.01 23.15 39.35
C ARG A 266 -13.44 22.68 39.61
N GLU A 267 -13.76 22.47 40.89
CA GLU A 267 -15.11 22.14 41.33
C GLU A 267 -16.12 23.14 40.72
N HIS A 268 -17.13 22.60 40.01
CA HIS A 268 -18.21 23.34 39.30
C HIS A 268 -17.88 23.93 37.93
N CYS A 269 -16.70 23.70 37.34
CA CYS A 269 -16.38 24.11 35.97
C CYS A 269 -16.59 22.96 34.98
N THR A 270 -17.65 23.01 34.17
CA THR A 270 -17.97 21.99 33.14
C THR A 270 -17.72 22.47 31.71
N GLU A 271 -17.32 23.73 31.55
CA GLU A 271 -17.03 24.34 30.25
C GLU A 271 -15.66 25.04 30.28
N SER A 272 -14.98 25.05 29.14
CA SER A 272 -13.71 25.77 28.89
C SER A 272 -13.70 26.38 27.49
N ILE A 273 -12.76 27.28 27.22
CA ILE A 273 -12.54 27.90 25.91
C ILE A 273 -11.11 27.64 25.46
N ILE A 274 -10.97 26.98 24.32
CA ILE A 274 -9.71 26.88 23.59
C ILE A 274 -9.64 28.05 22.60
N THR A 275 -8.55 28.79 22.63
CA THR A 275 -8.28 29.85 21.65
C THR A 275 -7.07 29.45 20.81
N LEU A 276 -7.26 29.39 19.50
CA LEU A 276 -6.19 29.17 18.52
C LEU A 276 -5.78 30.52 17.93
N ALA A 277 -4.48 30.80 17.84
CA ALA A 277 -3.96 32.00 17.20
C ALA A 277 -3.05 31.63 16.02
N PHE A 278 -3.40 32.12 14.83
CA PHE A 278 -2.66 31.88 13.60
C PHE A 278 -1.82 33.12 13.25
N PRO A 279 -0.49 33.05 13.33
CA PRO A 279 0.38 34.19 13.03
C PRO A 279 0.42 34.49 11.53
N VAL A 280 0.11 35.72 11.13
CA VAL A 280 0.01 36.12 9.72
C VAL A 280 0.91 37.33 9.40
N CYS A 281 1.36 37.39 8.16
CA CYS A 281 2.03 38.54 7.58
C CYS A 281 1.10 39.20 6.56
N VAL A 282 0.67 40.44 6.83
CA VAL A 282 -0.20 41.20 5.94
C VAL A 282 0.64 41.99 4.95
N MET A 283 0.47 41.73 3.66
CA MET A 283 1.18 42.44 2.59
C MET A 283 0.48 43.78 2.33
N GLU A 284 1.16 44.91 2.56
CA GLU A 284 0.56 46.27 2.49
C GLU A 284 0.12 46.75 1.09
N LYS A 285 0.13 45.88 0.07
CA LYS A 285 -0.06 46.28 -1.34
C LYS A 285 -1.48 46.74 -1.71
N ASN A 286 -2.52 46.47 -0.90
CA ASN A 286 -3.92 46.64 -1.32
C ASN A 286 -4.80 47.57 -0.47
N ARG A 287 -4.22 48.39 0.42
CA ARG A 287 -4.99 49.33 1.27
C ARG A 287 -5.86 50.38 0.53
N HIS A 288 -5.76 50.49 -0.80
CA HIS A 288 -6.52 51.47 -1.60
C HIS A 288 -7.76 50.91 -2.30
N VAL A 289 -8.03 49.60 -2.25
CA VAL A 289 -9.09 48.99 -3.09
C VAL A 289 -9.97 48.00 -2.30
N GLY A 290 -10.44 48.34 -1.09
CA GLY A 290 -11.61 47.68 -0.44
C GLY A 290 -11.63 46.13 -0.32
N LEU A 291 -10.57 45.44 -0.71
CA LEU A 291 -10.36 44.00 -0.70
C LEU A 291 -9.55 43.70 0.57
N PRO A 292 -9.84 42.60 1.29
CA PRO A 292 -9.02 42.19 2.42
C PRO A 292 -7.58 42.03 1.94
N ASP A 293 -6.63 42.65 2.65
CA ASP A 293 -5.21 42.56 2.31
C ASP A 293 -4.80 41.08 2.23
N ALA A 294 -4.00 40.72 1.21
CA ALA A 294 -3.49 39.36 1.07
C ALA A 294 -2.58 39.06 2.27
N ALA A 295 -2.97 38.06 3.06
CA ALA A 295 -2.25 37.61 4.24
C ALA A 295 -1.57 36.28 3.93
N GLU A 296 -0.31 36.15 4.31
CA GLU A 296 0.45 34.91 4.21
C GLU A 296 0.66 34.32 5.61
N PRO A 297 0.63 32.99 5.77
CA PRO A 297 0.89 32.34 7.05
C PRO A 297 2.37 32.45 7.44
N VAL A 298 2.63 32.73 8.72
CA VAL A 298 3.98 32.72 9.29
C VAL A 298 4.24 31.37 9.93
N VAL A 299 5.07 30.54 9.29
CA VAL A 299 5.33 29.16 9.73
C VAL A 299 6.57 29.11 10.63
N GLU A 300 6.37 29.29 11.93
CA GLU A 300 7.39 29.14 12.96
C GLU A 300 6.80 28.35 14.15
N ASP A 301 7.67 27.77 14.99
CA ASP A 301 7.17 27.12 16.20
C ASP A 301 6.56 28.14 17.18
N GLN A 302 5.43 27.78 17.75
CA GLN A 302 4.68 28.58 18.70
C GLN A 302 4.62 27.93 20.08
N ASP A 303 4.61 28.76 21.10
CA ASP A 303 4.37 28.32 22.46
C ASP A 303 2.91 27.90 22.66
N VAL A 304 2.68 26.93 23.53
CA VAL A 304 1.38 26.70 24.14
C VAL A 304 1.25 27.65 25.33
N HIS A 305 0.07 28.23 25.48
CA HIS A 305 -0.23 29.22 26.50
C HIS A 305 -1.27 28.69 27.49
N ALA A 306 -1.09 29.11 28.74
CA ALA A 306 -2.12 29.15 29.76
C ALA A 306 -2.19 30.60 30.25
N ILE A 307 -2.81 31.46 29.44
CA ILE A 307 -2.73 32.93 29.46
C ILE A 307 -1.34 33.47 29.10
N LEU A 308 -0.30 33.03 29.81
CA LEU A 308 1.09 33.34 29.49
C LEU A 308 1.76 32.17 28.75
N PRO A 309 2.87 32.43 28.02
CA PRO A 309 3.65 31.38 27.40
C PRO A 309 4.11 30.34 28.43
N VAL A 310 3.85 29.07 28.13
CA VAL A 310 4.31 27.93 28.95
C VAL A 310 5.57 27.36 28.32
N ARG A 311 5.44 26.80 27.12
CA ARG A 311 6.50 26.08 26.41
C ARG A 311 6.13 25.85 24.94
N ASN A 312 7.13 25.75 24.07
CA ASN A 312 7.01 25.30 22.69
C ASN A 312 6.92 23.77 22.60
N TYR A 313 5.84 23.26 21.97
CA TYR A 313 5.60 21.82 21.74
C TYR A 313 5.74 21.40 20.27
N GLY A 314 6.13 22.29 19.36
CA GLY A 314 6.30 22.05 17.93
C GLY A 314 5.11 22.46 17.04
N LEU A 315 4.06 23.07 17.62
CA LEU A 315 2.90 23.56 16.87
C LEU A 315 3.25 24.83 16.09
N LYS A 316 2.71 25.00 14.88
CA LYS A 316 2.92 26.20 14.05
C LYS A 316 1.88 27.31 14.27
N PHE A 317 0.97 27.08 15.21
CA PHE A 317 -0.06 28.01 15.65
C PHE A 317 -0.13 27.97 17.17
N VAL A 318 -0.55 29.08 17.78
CA VAL A 318 -0.58 29.21 19.24
C VAL A 318 -1.84 28.55 19.78
N VAL A 319 -1.71 27.72 20.82
CA VAL A 319 -2.85 27.15 21.54
C VAL A 319 -2.90 27.77 22.93
N ASN A 320 -3.99 28.46 23.25
CA ASN A 320 -4.28 28.91 24.60
C ASN A 320 -5.51 28.20 25.14
N ALA A 321 -5.35 27.52 26.25
CA ALA A 321 -6.46 26.97 27.01
C ALA A 321 -6.15 27.07 28.50
N ASP A 322 -7.12 26.73 29.32
CA ASP A 322 -6.98 26.69 30.77
C ASP A 322 -6.30 25.38 31.22
N PHE A 323 -5.09 25.13 30.73
CA PHE A 323 -4.30 23.97 31.13
C PHE A 323 -3.91 24.02 32.60
N LEU A 324 -3.91 22.86 33.26
CA LEU A 324 -3.24 22.67 34.55
C LEU A 324 -1.73 22.59 34.33
N LEU A 325 -0.98 23.41 35.05
CA LEU A 325 0.47 23.47 34.95
C LEU A 325 1.14 22.72 36.11
N VAL A 326 2.37 22.25 35.89
CA VAL A 326 3.25 21.78 36.97
C VAL A 326 3.65 22.94 37.89
N ALA A 327 4.20 22.65 39.08
CA ALA A 327 4.43 23.65 40.13
C ALA A 327 5.34 24.84 39.70
N ASN A 328 6.32 24.59 38.83
CA ASN A 328 7.19 25.64 38.25
C ASN A 328 6.54 26.39 37.07
N ARG A 329 5.35 25.99 36.62
CA ARG A 329 4.56 26.61 35.53
C ARG A 329 5.25 26.63 34.16
N GLU A 330 6.22 25.75 33.94
CA GLU A 330 7.00 25.65 32.68
C GLU A 330 6.52 24.49 31.78
N ASP A 331 5.60 23.66 32.27
CA ASP A 331 5.03 22.54 31.53
C ASP A 331 3.57 22.31 31.94
N ILE A 332 2.83 21.53 31.14
CA ILE A 332 1.47 21.10 31.48
C ILE A 332 1.50 19.77 32.22
N VAL A 333 0.49 19.51 33.05
CA VAL A 333 0.35 18.21 33.74
C VAL A 333 -0.20 17.18 32.78
N SER A 334 0.67 16.36 32.17
CA SER A 334 0.27 15.36 31.16
C SER A 334 -0.64 14.23 31.70
N SER A 335 -0.55 13.95 33.01
CA SER A 335 -1.35 12.90 33.67
C SER A 335 -2.76 13.35 34.09
N SER A 336 -3.17 14.57 33.74
CA SER A 336 -4.48 15.10 34.13
C SER A 336 -5.52 14.85 33.04
N ASP A 337 -6.64 14.22 33.41
CA ASP A 337 -7.80 14.00 32.53
C ASP A 337 -8.35 15.33 31.98
N TRP A 338 -8.27 16.43 32.75
CA TRP A 338 -8.66 17.77 32.31
C TRP A 338 -7.82 18.24 31.11
N ASN A 339 -6.49 18.13 31.22
CA ASN A 339 -5.59 18.52 30.15
C ASN A 339 -5.73 17.62 28.93
N GLN A 340 -5.88 16.31 29.13
CA GLN A 340 -6.12 15.35 28.03
C GLN A 340 -7.41 15.67 27.29
N ALA A 341 -8.50 16.01 28.01
CA ALA A 341 -9.75 16.44 27.40
C ALA A 341 -9.57 17.72 26.56
N LEU A 342 -8.88 18.73 27.09
CA LEU A 342 -8.57 19.95 26.34
C LEU A 342 -7.73 19.67 25.10
N GLN A 343 -6.69 18.85 25.22
CA GLN A 343 -5.81 18.47 24.12
C GLN A 343 -6.59 17.77 23.01
N HIS A 344 -7.44 16.79 23.33
CA HIS A 344 -8.31 16.17 22.33
C HIS A 344 -9.23 17.18 21.65
N SER A 345 -9.80 18.13 22.40
CA SER A 345 -10.64 19.19 21.84
C SER A 345 -9.88 20.25 21.03
N VAL A 346 -8.54 20.29 21.07
CA VAL A 346 -7.75 21.13 20.14
C VAL A 346 -8.00 20.71 18.68
N VAL A 347 -8.20 19.41 18.43
CA VAL A 347 -8.51 18.90 17.08
C VAL A 347 -9.84 19.47 16.57
N ASP A 348 -10.87 19.47 17.41
CA ASP A 348 -12.18 20.05 17.08
C ASP A 348 -12.13 21.57 16.92
N ALA A 349 -11.35 22.25 17.77
CA ALA A 349 -11.11 23.68 17.65
C ALA A 349 -10.42 24.02 16.32
N PHE A 350 -9.43 23.22 15.91
CA PHE A 350 -8.70 23.41 14.67
C PHE A 350 -9.59 23.16 13.44
N LYS A 351 -10.41 22.11 13.48
CA LYS A 351 -11.46 21.86 12.47
C LYS A 351 -12.39 23.06 12.31
N GLY A 352 -12.83 23.64 13.42
CA GLY A 352 -13.65 24.86 13.42
C GLY A 352 -12.92 26.05 12.81
N ALA A 353 -11.63 26.24 13.14
CA ALA A 353 -10.80 27.30 12.60
C ALA A 353 -10.59 27.18 11.09
N ILE A 354 -10.24 26.00 10.56
CA ILE A 354 -10.02 25.77 9.13
C ILE A 354 -11.25 26.19 8.31
N ARG A 355 -12.47 25.87 8.78
CA ARG A 355 -13.71 26.29 8.10
C ARG A 355 -13.81 27.81 7.96
N GLN A 356 -13.34 28.56 8.97
CA GLN A 356 -13.30 30.01 8.89
C GLN A 356 -12.15 30.50 8.00
N LEU A 357 -10.97 29.90 8.08
CA LEU A 357 -9.83 30.23 7.22
C LEU A 357 -10.13 29.98 5.74
N ASN A 358 -10.86 28.92 5.43
CA ASN A 358 -11.37 28.60 4.09
C ASN A 358 -12.41 29.60 3.57
N SER A 359 -12.94 30.50 4.39
CA SER A 359 -13.80 31.59 3.92
C SER A 359 -13.03 32.87 3.58
N GLY A 360 -11.73 32.94 3.91
CA GLY A 360 -10.87 34.11 3.73
C GLY A 360 -9.68 33.85 2.81
N THR A 361 -8.66 34.71 2.91
CA THR A 361 -7.48 34.72 2.02
C THR A 361 -6.52 33.56 2.26
N LEU A 362 -6.58 32.91 3.43
CA LEU A 362 -5.72 31.76 3.77
C LEU A 362 -6.26 30.40 3.28
N ARG A 363 -7.36 30.35 2.49
CA ARG A 363 -7.98 29.11 2.00
C ARG A 363 -6.97 28.11 1.42
N TYR A 364 -5.98 28.59 0.67
CA TYR A 364 -5.02 27.73 -0.03
C TYR A 364 -3.68 27.57 0.71
N THR A 365 -3.44 28.34 1.78
CA THR A 365 -2.13 28.42 2.45
C THR A 365 -2.16 28.01 3.92
N TRP A 366 -3.35 27.89 4.55
CA TRP A 366 -3.47 27.35 5.91
C TRP A 366 -2.85 25.95 6.11
N PRO A 367 -2.78 25.04 5.10
CA PRO A 367 -2.10 23.74 5.26
C PRO A 367 -0.67 23.85 5.80
N ARG A 368 0.00 24.99 5.56
CA ARG A 368 1.36 25.26 6.06
C ARG A 368 1.46 25.33 7.59
N TYR A 369 0.34 25.52 8.32
CA TYR A 369 0.31 25.47 9.78
C TYR A 369 0.31 24.04 10.36
N VAL A 370 0.18 23.02 9.52
CA VAL A 370 0.18 21.63 9.98
C VAL A 370 1.62 21.22 10.28
N PRO A 371 1.94 20.80 11.52
CA PRO A 371 3.31 20.52 11.93
C PRO A 371 3.87 19.28 11.24
N ALA A 372 5.12 19.38 10.79
CA ALA A 372 5.86 18.31 10.13
C ALA A 372 6.50 17.34 11.15
N ILE A 373 5.68 16.52 11.82
CA ILE A 373 6.04 15.33 12.64
C ILE A 373 6.97 15.59 13.84
N ASN A 374 6.69 14.90 14.97
CA ASN A 374 7.42 14.94 16.25
C ASN A 374 7.00 16.07 17.19
N LEU A 375 5.70 16.24 17.43
CA LEU A 375 5.29 17.00 18.61
C LEU A 375 5.85 16.34 19.88
N LEU A 376 6.17 17.15 20.89
CA LEU A 376 6.55 16.60 22.20
C LEU A 376 5.42 15.69 22.72
N HIS A 377 5.77 14.60 23.41
CA HIS A 377 4.87 13.50 23.83
C HIS A 377 3.47 13.95 24.28
N SER A 378 3.35 15.03 25.06
CA SER A 378 2.06 15.53 25.56
C SER A 378 1.07 15.93 24.44
N PHE A 379 1.51 16.27 23.23
CA PHE A 379 0.64 16.67 22.11
C PHE A 379 0.62 15.65 20.94
N GLN A 380 1.22 14.47 21.11
CA GLN A 380 1.25 13.46 20.04
C GLN A 380 -0.15 12.99 19.62
N ASP A 381 -1.08 12.86 20.57
CA ASP A 381 -2.47 12.48 20.30
C ASP A 381 -3.20 13.56 19.50
N VAL A 382 -2.85 14.83 19.71
CA VAL A 382 -3.37 15.95 18.91
C VAL A 382 -2.87 15.87 17.48
N GLU A 383 -1.59 15.55 17.27
CA GLU A 383 -1.02 15.33 15.94
C GLU A 383 -1.76 14.21 15.19
N ASN A 384 -1.94 13.07 15.85
CA ASN A 384 -2.61 11.90 15.27
C ASN A 384 -4.09 12.21 14.97
N GLY A 385 -4.79 12.84 15.91
CA GLY A 385 -6.18 13.27 15.73
C GLY A 385 -6.35 14.29 14.61
N MET A 386 -5.43 15.26 14.49
CA MET A 386 -5.40 16.21 13.38
C MET A 386 -5.20 15.51 12.04
N LYS A 387 -4.21 14.62 11.91
CA LYS A 387 -3.98 13.87 10.66
C LYS A 387 -5.21 13.07 10.25
N ALA A 388 -5.83 12.34 11.17
CA ALA A 388 -7.03 11.57 10.88
C ALA A 388 -8.20 12.48 10.45
N MET A 389 -8.41 13.60 11.14
CA MET A 389 -9.47 14.56 10.83
C MET A 389 -9.27 15.24 9.47
N LEU A 390 -8.03 15.58 9.12
CA LEU A 390 -7.66 16.24 7.87
C LEU A 390 -7.69 15.29 6.67
N LEU A 391 -7.33 14.01 6.87
CA LEU A 391 -7.33 13.01 5.81
C LEU A 391 -8.74 12.78 5.22
N HIS A 392 -9.75 12.72 6.09
CA HIS A 392 -11.13 12.42 5.73
C HIS A 392 -12.03 13.65 5.56
N GLY A 393 -11.58 14.82 6.00
CA GLY A 393 -12.38 16.04 5.94
C GLY A 393 -12.30 16.75 4.59
N GLU A 394 -13.44 17.29 4.13
CA GLU A 394 -13.55 18.11 2.92
C GLU A 394 -13.09 19.55 3.17
N PHE A 395 -11.79 19.72 3.44
CA PHE A 395 -11.17 21.03 3.70
C PHE A 395 -10.41 21.59 2.50
N LEU A 396 -10.07 20.75 1.52
CA LEU A 396 -9.38 21.15 0.31
C LEU A 396 -10.38 21.45 -0.80
N GLU A 397 -9.88 22.02 -1.90
CA GLU A 397 -10.71 22.39 -3.05
C GLU A 397 -10.13 21.75 -4.32
N SER A 398 -10.99 21.13 -5.12
CA SER A 398 -10.63 20.60 -6.43
C SER A 398 -10.52 21.73 -7.46
N ILE A 399 -9.97 21.42 -8.64
CA ILE A 399 -9.90 22.37 -9.75
C ILE A 399 -11.30 22.77 -10.28
N ASN A 400 -12.33 21.97 -9.98
CA ASN A 400 -13.73 22.30 -10.26
C ASN A 400 -14.38 23.16 -9.16
N GLU A 401 -13.59 23.75 -8.25
CA GLU A 401 -14.05 24.59 -7.14
C GLU A 401 -15.02 23.87 -6.19
N THR A 402 -14.90 22.54 -6.08
CA THR A 402 -15.71 21.71 -5.17
C THR A 402 -14.88 21.24 -3.98
N PRO A 403 -15.46 21.14 -2.77
CA PRO A 403 -14.77 20.58 -1.62
C PRO A 403 -14.31 19.15 -1.89
N ILE A 404 -13.09 18.81 -1.46
CA ILE A 404 -12.49 17.51 -1.67
C ILE A 404 -11.72 17.06 -0.41
N THR A 405 -11.70 15.76 -0.14
CA THR A 405 -10.89 15.17 0.93
C THR A 405 -9.43 15.06 0.51
N ALA A 406 -8.50 15.10 1.46
CA ALA A 406 -7.09 14.88 1.16
C ALA A 406 -6.85 13.49 0.54
N LEU A 407 -7.55 12.45 1.02
CA LEU A 407 -7.43 11.08 0.51
C LEU A 407 -7.79 10.96 -0.99
N SER A 408 -8.83 11.65 -1.43
CA SER A 408 -9.30 11.62 -2.82
C SER A 408 -8.57 12.62 -3.71
N ALA A 409 -7.99 13.67 -3.13
CA ALA A 409 -7.27 14.69 -3.89
C ALA A 409 -6.02 14.13 -4.56
N ARG A 410 -5.78 14.58 -5.79
CA ARG A 410 -4.58 14.30 -6.56
C ARG A 410 -3.84 15.59 -6.86
N TYR A 411 -2.61 15.68 -6.36
CA TYR A 411 -1.64 16.63 -6.86
C TYR A 411 -1.13 16.13 -8.20
N VAL A 412 -1.21 16.95 -9.24
CA VAL A 412 -0.78 16.56 -10.59
C VAL A 412 0.68 16.97 -10.76
N PRO A 413 1.61 16.04 -11.05
CA PRO A 413 3.03 16.36 -11.26
C PRO A 413 3.21 17.33 -12.41
N GLN A 414 4.23 18.20 -12.35
CA GLN A 414 4.49 19.20 -13.39
C GLN A 414 4.62 18.60 -14.80
N GLU A 415 5.18 17.39 -14.90
CA GLU A 415 5.32 16.65 -16.16
C GLU A 415 3.99 16.18 -16.78
N MET A 416 2.93 16.01 -15.97
CA MET A 416 1.59 15.60 -16.42
C MET A 416 0.65 16.80 -16.66
N ARG A 417 1.18 18.02 -16.61
CA ARG A 417 0.45 19.26 -16.87
C ARG A 417 0.71 19.76 -18.29
N GLY A 418 -0.32 20.31 -18.92
CA GLY A 418 -0.26 20.97 -20.22
C GLY A 418 -0.23 22.49 -20.08
N GLN A 419 -0.73 23.15 -21.12
CA GLN A 419 -0.78 24.61 -21.18
C GLN A 419 -1.61 25.19 -20.02
N GLY A 420 -1.11 26.28 -19.41
CA GLY A 420 -1.78 26.93 -18.28
C GLY A 420 -1.71 26.15 -16.96
N ASN A 421 -0.78 25.19 -16.83
CA ASN A 421 -0.60 24.33 -15.64
C ASN A 421 -1.79 23.38 -15.38
N LEU A 422 -2.68 23.21 -16.36
CA LEU A 422 -3.82 22.30 -16.28
C LEU A 422 -3.38 20.85 -16.47
N PRO A 423 -3.97 19.88 -15.77
CA PRO A 423 -3.70 18.46 -16.02
C PRO A 423 -3.98 18.12 -17.49
N LEU A 424 -3.08 17.37 -18.16
CA LEU A 424 -3.28 16.95 -19.56
C LEU A 424 -4.57 16.13 -19.73
N THR A 425 -4.99 15.45 -18.67
CA THR A 425 -6.21 14.66 -18.61
C THR A 425 -7.40 15.40 -17.96
N PHE A 426 -7.39 16.73 -17.95
CA PHE A 426 -8.48 17.54 -17.41
C PHE A 426 -9.73 17.52 -18.32
N SER A 427 -10.87 17.18 -17.74
CA SER A 427 -12.22 17.31 -18.29
C SER A 427 -13.24 17.47 -17.17
N PRO A 428 -14.51 17.79 -17.48
CA PRO A 428 -15.57 17.82 -16.48
C PRO A 428 -15.72 16.52 -15.67
N ARG A 429 -15.34 15.36 -16.22
CA ARG A 429 -15.39 14.06 -15.55
C ARG A 429 -14.22 13.78 -14.62
N THR A 430 -13.05 14.38 -14.90
CA THR A 430 -11.81 14.13 -14.15
C THR A 430 -11.46 15.26 -13.20
N GLY A 431 -11.97 16.47 -13.40
CA GLY A 431 -11.63 17.67 -12.63
C GLY A 431 -11.97 17.61 -11.14
N SER A 432 -12.97 16.81 -10.73
CA SER A 432 -13.34 16.71 -9.32
C SER A 432 -12.29 16.06 -8.43
N LYS A 433 -11.29 15.37 -8.99
CA LYS A 433 -10.22 14.72 -8.21
C LYS A 433 -8.93 15.53 -8.13
N TYR A 434 -8.68 16.41 -9.10
CA TYR A 434 -7.44 17.17 -9.15
C TYR A 434 -7.52 18.34 -8.19
N LEU A 435 -6.45 18.56 -7.45
CA LEU A 435 -6.35 19.70 -6.53
C LEU A 435 -6.39 21.03 -7.31
N SER A 436 -7.01 22.06 -6.72
CA SER A 436 -7.07 23.41 -7.31
C SER A 436 -5.68 23.95 -7.64
N LEU A 437 -5.55 24.64 -8.78
CA LEU A 437 -4.28 25.24 -9.22
C LEU A 437 -3.82 26.41 -8.34
N ARG A 438 -4.66 26.85 -7.38
CA ARG A 438 -4.31 27.88 -6.40
C ARG A 438 -3.46 27.35 -5.25
N TYR A 439 -3.39 26.03 -5.08
CA TYR A 439 -2.37 25.39 -4.27
C TYR A 439 -1.07 25.34 -5.09
N THR A 440 -0.01 25.93 -4.57
CA THR A 440 1.25 26.06 -5.31
C THR A 440 2.13 24.82 -5.13
N ASP A 441 3.14 24.67 -5.99
CA ASP A 441 4.10 23.56 -5.87
C ASP A 441 4.94 23.64 -4.58
N GLU A 442 5.11 24.84 -4.01
CA GLU A 442 5.74 25.05 -2.69
C GLU A 442 4.92 24.42 -1.55
N ASP A 443 3.61 24.28 -1.73
CA ASP A 443 2.70 23.71 -0.74
C ASP A 443 2.70 22.16 -0.77
N TRP A 444 3.34 21.54 -1.76
CA TRP A 444 3.29 20.09 -1.96
C TRP A 444 3.73 19.32 -0.71
N GLY A 445 4.80 19.76 -0.05
CA GLY A 445 5.31 19.10 1.17
C GLY A 445 4.27 19.03 2.30
N CYS A 446 3.51 20.10 2.52
CA CYS A 446 2.46 20.09 3.55
C CYS A 446 1.20 19.36 3.08
N LEU A 447 0.82 19.47 1.81
CA LEU A 447 -0.33 18.76 1.23
C LEU A 447 -0.13 17.23 1.26
N GLN A 448 1.09 16.76 0.97
CA GLN A 448 1.45 15.36 1.09
C GLN A 448 1.31 14.87 2.54
N GLN A 449 1.70 15.68 3.53
CA GLN A 449 1.53 15.37 4.95
C GLN A 449 0.05 15.30 5.38
N LEU A 450 -0.85 16.01 4.70
CA LEU A 450 -2.30 15.89 4.90
C LEU A 450 -2.87 14.57 4.34
N GLY A 451 -2.12 13.87 3.50
CA GLY A 451 -2.54 12.66 2.81
C GLY A 451 -2.99 12.87 1.36
N VAL A 452 -2.76 14.06 0.79
CA VAL A 452 -2.91 14.27 -0.66
C VAL A 452 -1.89 13.40 -1.39
N ARG A 453 -2.36 12.67 -2.40
CA ARG A 453 -1.51 11.79 -3.18
C ARG A 453 -1.10 12.44 -4.49
N GLU A 454 0.08 12.10 -4.95
CA GLU A 454 0.53 12.43 -6.30
C GLU A 454 -0.25 11.58 -7.32
N LEU A 455 -0.61 12.18 -8.45
CA LEU A 455 -1.27 11.45 -9.54
C LEU A 455 -0.31 10.40 -10.10
N SER A 456 -0.64 9.13 -9.92
CA SER A 456 0.19 8.04 -10.44
C SER A 456 0.03 7.88 -11.95
N GLU A 457 1.01 7.27 -12.61
CA GLU A 457 0.94 6.92 -14.04
C GLU A 457 -0.27 6.04 -14.35
N THR A 458 -0.60 5.08 -13.47
CA THR A 458 -1.79 4.22 -13.63
C THR A 458 -3.11 4.99 -13.60
N GLU A 459 -3.22 5.97 -12.70
CA GLU A 459 -4.40 6.84 -12.62
C GLU A 459 -4.47 7.74 -13.85
N PHE A 460 -3.35 8.32 -14.26
CA PHE A 460 -3.26 9.12 -15.47
C PHE A 460 -3.75 8.35 -16.71
N LEU A 461 -3.37 7.08 -16.87
CA LEU A 461 -3.81 6.24 -18.00
C LEU A 461 -5.31 5.97 -17.96
N LYS A 462 -5.88 5.66 -16.79
CA LYS A 462 -7.35 5.52 -16.63
C LYS A 462 -8.09 6.80 -16.96
N ASP A 463 -7.51 7.93 -16.58
CA ASP A 463 -8.10 9.24 -16.85
C ASP A 463 -8.06 9.58 -18.33
N LEU A 464 -6.96 9.23 -18.99
CA LEU A 464 -6.81 9.36 -20.44
C LEU A 464 -7.79 8.45 -21.19
N GLU A 465 -8.00 7.22 -20.73
CA GLU A 465 -9.01 6.30 -21.28
C GLU A 465 -10.42 6.90 -21.23
N ILE A 466 -10.80 7.49 -20.09
CA ILE A 466 -12.10 8.20 -19.93
C ILE A 466 -12.25 9.33 -20.96
N LEU A 467 -11.17 10.06 -21.26
CA LEU A 467 -11.18 11.13 -22.26
C LEU A 467 -11.28 10.61 -23.69
N ILE A 468 -10.62 9.50 -23.99
CA ILE A 468 -10.66 8.88 -25.32
C ILE A 468 -12.06 8.34 -25.59
N ALA A 469 -12.74 7.81 -24.57
CA ALA A 469 -14.13 7.37 -24.67
C ALA A 469 -15.12 8.52 -24.98
N ASP A 470 -14.77 9.77 -24.67
CA ASP A 470 -15.56 10.95 -25.04
C ASP A 470 -15.27 11.35 -26.50
N ASN A 471 -16.05 10.73 -27.40
CA ASN A 471 -15.89 10.82 -28.87
C ASN A 471 -15.82 12.28 -29.36
N GLY A 472 -14.60 12.78 -29.51
CA GLY A 472 -14.33 14.12 -30.06
C GLY A 472 -13.31 14.92 -29.26
N PHE A 473 -13.18 14.70 -27.95
CA PHE A 473 -12.29 15.49 -27.09
C PHE A 473 -10.84 15.43 -27.58
N VAL A 474 -10.29 14.21 -27.70
CA VAL A 474 -8.90 13.99 -28.14
C VAL A 474 -8.66 14.50 -29.56
N LYS A 475 -9.67 14.43 -30.45
CA LYS A 475 -9.55 14.91 -31.83
C LYS A 475 -9.50 16.44 -31.95
N GLN A 476 -10.03 17.15 -30.96
CA GLN A 476 -10.10 18.62 -30.93
C GLN A 476 -8.93 19.26 -30.17
N GLN A 477 -8.05 18.46 -29.55
CA GLN A 477 -6.88 18.98 -28.84
C GLN A 477 -5.84 19.57 -29.82
N PRO A 478 -5.08 20.58 -29.39
CA PRO A 478 -4.02 21.16 -30.21
C PRO A 478 -2.83 20.19 -30.37
N GLU A 479 -2.00 20.40 -31.40
CA GLU A 479 -0.85 19.52 -31.67
C GLU A 479 0.15 19.49 -30.51
N GLU A 480 0.32 20.60 -29.78
CA GLU A 480 1.16 20.67 -28.57
C GLU A 480 0.71 19.72 -27.46
N TRP A 481 -0.61 19.48 -27.33
CA TRP A 481 -1.15 18.52 -26.37
C TRP A 481 -0.80 17.09 -26.79
N HIS A 482 -0.99 16.78 -28.07
CA HIS A 482 -0.64 15.47 -28.63
C HIS A 482 0.85 15.16 -28.51
N GLU A 483 1.72 16.16 -28.69
CA GLU A 483 3.16 16.02 -28.49
C GLU A 483 3.52 15.66 -27.04
N HIS A 484 2.97 16.38 -26.06
CA HIS A 484 3.23 16.14 -24.64
C HIS A 484 2.72 14.77 -24.20
N VAL A 485 1.49 14.40 -24.58
CA VAL A 485 0.93 13.08 -24.27
C VAL A 485 1.76 11.99 -24.91
N ALA A 486 2.17 12.14 -26.18
CA ALA A 486 3.01 11.14 -26.84
C ALA A 486 4.36 10.94 -26.14
N LYS A 487 4.99 12.02 -25.67
CA LYS A 487 6.23 11.97 -24.90
C LYS A 487 6.07 11.19 -23.59
N LEU A 488 5.00 11.47 -22.82
CA LEU A 488 4.71 10.77 -21.56
C LEU A 488 4.41 9.28 -21.79
N LEU A 489 3.53 8.97 -22.73
CA LEU A 489 3.14 7.59 -23.01
C LEU A 489 4.30 6.74 -23.54
N THR A 490 5.21 7.35 -24.30
CA THR A 490 6.45 6.68 -24.74
C THR A 490 7.30 6.29 -23.53
N ARG A 491 7.48 7.20 -22.56
CA ARG A 491 8.19 6.91 -21.30
C ARG A 491 7.48 5.81 -20.50
N PHE A 492 6.19 5.94 -20.25
CA PHE A 492 5.40 4.96 -19.49
C PHE A 492 5.50 3.56 -20.11
N SER A 493 5.50 3.48 -21.45
CA SER A 493 5.62 2.22 -22.19
C SER A 493 7.02 1.59 -22.09
N GLN A 494 8.07 2.39 -21.88
CA GLN A 494 9.45 1.93 -21.71
C GLN A 494 9.71 1.48 -20.27
N ASP A 495 9.14 2.19 -19.29
CA ASP A 495 9.38 1.93 -17.87
C ASP A 495 8.55 0.73 -17.36
N ASN A 496 7.36 0.48 -17.93
CA ASN A 496 6.47 -0.59 -17.45
C ASN A 496 5.69 -1.30 -18.60
N ASN A 497 5.92 -2.61 -18.74
CA ASN A 497 5.24 -3.45 -19.73
C ASN A 497 3.71 -3.55 -19.55
N GLN A 498 3.20 -3.42 -18.32
CA GLN A 498 1.74 -3.39 -18.09
C GLN A 498 1.13 -2.08 -18.61
N HIS A 499 1.79 -0.94 -18.38
CA HIS A 499 1.36 0.34 -18.95
C HIS A 499 1.37 0.29 -20.47
N LYS A 500 2.40 -0.31 -21.07
CA LYS A 500 2.48 -0.50 -22.52
C LYS A 500 1.24 -1.21 -23.08
N ARG A 501 0.80 -2.31 -22.46
CA ARG A 501 -0.40 -3.05 -22.90
C ARG A 501 -1.66 -2.18 -22.83
N VAL A 502 -1.85 -1.43 -21.72
CA VAL A 502 -2.98 -0.51 -21.60
C VAL A 502 -2.95 0.55 -22.71
N ILE A 503 -1.77 1.11 -23.00
CA ILE A 503 -1.60 2.14 -24.04
C ILE A 503 -1.86 1.56 -25.44
N GLU A 504 -1.48 0.31 -25.70
CA GLU A 504 -1.75 -0.37 -26.97
C GLU A 504 -3.25 -0.47 -27.28
N ASP A 505 -4.10 -0.60 -26.25
CA ASP A 505 -5.56 -0.66 -26.37
C ASP A 505 -6.25 0.71 -26.50
N LEU A 506 -5.53 1.81 -26.26
CA LEU A 506 -6.06 3.16 -26.42
C LEU A 506 -6.14 3.58 -27.90
N GLN A 507 -7.27 4.17 -28.31
CA GLN A 507 -7.50 4.67 -29.68
C GLN A 507 -6.74 5.97 -29.98
N LEU A 508 -5.41 5.91 -29.98
CA LEU A 508 -4.50 7.06 -30.11
C LEU A 508 -3.94 7.29 -31.52
N ILE A 509 -4.11 6.33 -32.44
CA ILE A 509 -3.50 6.38 -33.78
C ILE A 509 -4.53 6.88 -34.81
N PRO A 510 -4.42 8.13 -35.31
CA PRO A 510 -5.25 8.59 -36.42
C PRO A 510 -4.80 7.95 -37.72
N LEU A 511 -5.74 7.40 -38.48
CA LEU A 511 -5.53 6.83 -39.80
C LEU A 511 -5.78 7.85 -40.91
N SER A 512 -5.27 7.56 -42.11
CA SER A 512 -5.45 8.39 -43.30
C SER A 512 -6.91 8.51 -43.77
N ASP A 513 -7.79 7.59 -43.35
CA ASP A 513 -9.23 7.61 -43.63
C ASP A 513 -10.06 8.38 -42.59
N GLY A 514 -9.40 9.03 -41.61
CA GLY A 514 -10.03 9.83 -40.56
C GLY A 514 -10.48 9.04 -39.33
N ARG A 515 -10.38 7.70 -39.33
CA ARG A 515 -10.64 6.88 -38.15
C ARG A 515 -9.49 6.97 -37.16
N TRP A 516 -9.78 6.73 -35.87
CA TRP A 516 -8.77 6.59 -34.83
C TRP A 516 -8.82 5.14 -34.35
N VAL A 517 -7.66 4.49 -34.30
CA VAL A 517 -7.56 3.08 -33.94
C VAL A 517 -6.55 2.89 -32.82
N SER A 518 -6.70 1.76 -32.13
CA SER A 518 -5.72 1.29 -31.16
C SER A 518 -4.62 0.51 -31.87
N ALA A 519 -3.44 0.41 -31.24
CA ALA A 519 -2.34 -0.39 -31.76
C ALA A 519 -2.64 -1.89 -31.78
N SER A 520 -3.53 -2.38 -30.90
CA SER A 520 -3.91 -3.80 -30.82
C SER A 520 -4.75 -4.28 -32.01
N VAL A 521 -5.27 -3.38 -32.85
CA VAL A 521 -5.87 -3.72 -34.16
C VAL A 521 -4.87 -4.41 -35.08
N GLY A 522 -3.57 -4.12 -34.92
CA GLY A 522 -2.49 -4.71 -35.73
C GLY A 522 -2.47 -4.20 -37.18
N ASN A 523 -1.46 -4.64 -37.93
CA ASN A 523 -1.24 -4.29 -39.35
C ASN A 523 -1.19 -2.78 -39.68
N ILE A 524 -0.74 -1.96 -38.73
CA ILE A 524 -0.51 -0.53 -38.92
C ILE A 524 0.95 -0.32 -39.33
N PHE A 525 1.18 0.32 -40.47
CA PHE A 525 2.53 0.53 -41.02
C PHE A 525 2.74 1.98 -41.48
N PHE A 526 3.99 2.46 -41.36
CA PHE A 526 4.37 3.76 -41.90
C PHE A 526 4.34 3.75 -43.44
N PRO A 527 3.87 4.81 -44.11
CA PRO A 527 3.71 4.86 -45.57
C PRO A 527 5.02 5.06 -46.35
N GLU A 528 6.19 4.96 -45.69
CA GLU A 528 7.48 5.06 -46.35
C GLU A 528 7.78 3.78 -47.12
N SER A 529 7.76 3.85 -48.46
CA SER A 529 8.27 2.76 -49.29
C SER A 529 9.19 3.30 -50.38
N GLU A 530 10.50 3.17 -50.14
CA GLU A 530 11.43 2.89 -51.23
C GLU A 530 11.17 1.43 -51.66
N GLY A 531 10.16 1.18 -52.49
CA GLY A 531 9.77 -0.19 -52.87
C GLY A 531 8.65 -0.28 -53.91
N PRO A 532 8.37 -1.50 -54.44
CA PRO A 532 7.28 -1.72 -55.39
C PRO A 532 5.91 -1.44 -54.75
N ALA A 533 4.98 -0.87 -55.53
CA ALA A 533 3.65 -0.50 -55.06
C ALA A 533 2.91 -1.70 -54.41
N ILE A 534 2.49 -1.51 -53.16
CA ILE A 534 1.79 -2.52 -52.37
C ILE A 534 0.36 -2.67 -52.94
N PRO A 535 -0.11 -3.88 -53.25
CA PRO A 535 -1.45 -4.10 -53.79
C PRO A 535 -2.54 -3.80 -52.75
N SER A 536 -3.69 -3.30 -53.21
CA SER A 536 -4.86 -3.06 -52.37
C SER A 536 -5.51 -4.38 -51.89
N GLY A 537 -6.37 -4.31 -50.87
CA GLY A 537 -7.15 -5.47 -50.40
C GLY A 537 -6.47 -6.38 -49.38
N ILE A 538 -5.33 -5.97 -48.82
CA ILE A 538 -4.54 -6.78 -47.85
C ILE A 538 -4.65 -6.31 -46.39
N GLY A 539 -5.61 -5.41 -46.08
CA GLY A 539 -5.89 -4.97 -44.71
C GLY A 539 -4.81 -4.12 -44.03
N VAL A 540 -3.92 -3.48 -44.79
CA VAL A 540 -2.88 -2.59 -44.26
C VAL A 540 -3.47 -1.22 -43.90
N LEU A 541 -3.21 -0.76 -42.67
CA LEU A 541 -3.64 0.55 -42.17
C LEU A 541 -2.42 1.50 -42.10
N SER A 542 -2.63 2.77 -42.45
CA SER A 542 -1.55 3.77 -42.42
C SER A 542 -1.91 5.00 -41.57
N PRO A 543 -1.04 5.37 -40.60
CA PRO A 543 -1.24 6.59 -39.81
C PRO A 543 -1.32 7.83 -40.70
N HIS A 544 -2.10 8.83 -40.27
CA HIS A 544 -2.30 10.08 -40.99
C HIS A 544 -0.99 10.86 -41.11
N ALA A 545 -0.68 11.38 -42.31
CA ALA A 545 0.59 12.06 -42.61
C ALA A 545 0.95 13.20 -41.64
N GLU A 546 -0.03 14.01 -41.26
CA GLU A 546 0.19 15.14 -40.34
C GLU A 546 0.61 14.69 -38.93
N ALA A 547 0.02 13.61 -38.42
CA ALA A 547 0.38 13.07 -37.11
C ALA A 547 1.82 12.54 -37.06
N MET A 548 2.33 12.08 -38.21
CA MET A 548 3.69 11.55 -38.33
C MET A 548 4.76 12.63 -38.50
N LYS A 549 4.38 13.88 -38.85
CA LYS A 549 5.32 15.01 -38.87
C LYS A 549 5.83 15.33 -37.47
N ASN A 550 5.02 15.10 -36.44
CA ASN A 550 5.44 15.26 -35.06
C ASN A 550 6.34 14.08 -34.63
N ARG A 551 7.59 14.40 -34.27
CA ARG A 551 8.60 13.41 -33.89
C ARG A 551 8.19 12.57 -32.67
N GLN A 552 7.54 13.17 -31.67
CA GLN A 552 7.13 12.45 -30.45
C GLN A 552 6.01 11.46 -30.74
N ARG A 553 5.03 11.86 -31.56
CA ARG A 553 3.93 10.96 -31.97
C ARG A 553 4.44 9.79 -32.80
N ARG A 554 5.36 10.05 -33.74
CA ARG A 554 6.03 8.99 -34.51
C ARG A 554 6.80 8.01 -33.61
N MET A 555 7.49 8.52 -32.59
CA MET A 555 8.21 7.70 -31.61
C MET A 555 7.26 6.82 -30.77
N LEU A 556 6.13 7.39 -30.34
CA LEU A 556 5.09 6.61 -29.65
C LEU A 556 4.58 5.48 -30.55
N PHE A 557 4.23 5.77 -31.80
CA PHE A 557 3.74 4.75 -32.73
C PHE A 557 4.77 3.64 -32.97
N GLN A 558 6.06 3.98 -33.10
CA GLN A 558 7.15 3.00 -33.16
C GLN A 558 7.21 2.12 -31.90
N THR A 559 7.05 2.73 -30.72
CA THR A 559 7.07 2.03 -29.43
C THR A 559 5.90 1.05 -29.28
N LEU A 560 4.74 1.41 -29.85
CA LEU A 560 3.52 0.59 -29.90
C LEU A 560 3.53 -0.44 -31.06
N GLY A 561 4.64 -0.59 -31.77
CA GLY A 561 4.80 -1.64 -32.79
C GLY A 561 4.43 -1.25 -34.22
N VAL A 562 4.17 0.04 -34.51
CA VAL A 562 4.04 0.52 -35.89
C VAL A 562 5.42 0.53 -36.54
N GLN A 563 5.59 -0.26 -37.60
CA GLN A 563 6.88 -0.42 -38.29
C GLN A 563 6.76 -0.04 -39.77
N SER A 564 7.89 0.04 -40.47
CA SER A 564 7.88 0.11 -41.93
C SER A 564 7.43 -1.24 -42.50
N LEU A 565 6.60 -1.22 -43.54
CA LEU A 565 6.16 -2.47 -44.17
C LEU A 565 7.31 -3.04 -45.01
N SER A 566 7.89 -4.14 -44.55
CA SER A 566 8.88 -4.88 -45.34
C SER A 566 8.21 -5.67 -46.47
N VAL A 567 8.93 -5.87 -47.58
CA VAL A 567 8.45 -6.67 -48.72
C VAL A 567 8.05 -8.08 -48.29
N SER A 568 8.84 -8.73 -47.42
CA SER A 568 8.53 -10.07 -46.89
C SER A 568 7.25 -10.09 -46.06
N LYS A 569 7.02 -9.07 -45.21
CA LYS A 569 5.77 -8.99 -44.43
C LYS A 569 4.56 -8.71 -45.31
N ALA A 570 4.70 -7.86 -46.33
CA ALA A 570 3.66 -7.63 -47.33
C ALA A 570 3.31 -8.91 -48.11
N GLN A 571 4.30 -9.71 -48.51
CA GLN A 571 4.09 -11.03 -49.12
C GLN A 571 3.29 -11.96 -48.19
N SER A 572 3.67 -12.04 -46.91
CA SER A 572 2.93 -12.86 -45.93
C SER A 572 1.48 -12.41 -45.76
N LEU A 573 1.22 -11.11 -45.71
CA LEU A 573 -0.14 -10.55 -45.58
C LEU A 573 -1.00 -10.85 -46.82
N VAL A 574 -0.42 -10.82 -48.02
CA VAL A 574 -1.11 -11.27 -49.25
C VAL A 574 -1.52 -12.74 -49.10
N ILE A 575 -0.59 -13.64 -48.77
CA ILE A 575 -0.88 -15.08 -48.61
C ILE A 575 -1.92 -15.34 -47.52
N GLU A 576 -1.82 -14.63 -46.38
CA GLU A 576 -2.76 -14.74 -45.28
C GLU A 576 -4.17 -14.29 -45.69
N ALA A 577 -4.28 -13.19 -46.44
CA ALA A 577 -5.55 -12.71 -46.99
C ALA A 577 -6.20 -13.74 -47.94
N HIS A 578 -5.42 -14.41 -48.79
CA HIS A 578 -5.97 -15.48 -49.65
C HIS A 578 -6.31 -16.76 -48.87
N SER A 579 -5.65 -17.02 -47.75
CA SER A 579 -5.91 -18.20 -46.92
C SER A 579 -7.20 -18.07 -46.11
N LYS A 580 -7.49 -16.87 -45.58
CA LYS A 580 -8.63 -16.61 -44.67
C LYS A 580 -9.93 -16.20 -45.37
N THR A 581 -9.86 -15.70 -46.61
CA THR A 581 -11.05 -15.15 -47.30
C THR A 581 -11.87 -16.24 -47.99
N ASN A 582 -13.20 -16.21 -47.79
CA ASN A 582 -14.18 -17.09 -48.44
C ASN A 582 -14.57 -16.58 -49.84
N SER A 583 -15.08 -17.46 -50.71
CA SER A 583 -15.41 -17.12 -52.11
C SER A 583 -16.43 -15.98 -52.28
N ALA A 584 -17.21 -15.64 -51.24
CA ALA A 584 -18.21 -14.58 -51.25
C ALA A 584 -17.65 -13.16 -51.05
N ASP A 585 -16.46 -13.03 -50.45
CA ASP A 585 -15.83 -11.75 -50.09
C ASP A 585 -14.61 -11.44 -50.98
N MET A 586 -14.57 -12.02 -52.18
CA MET A 586 -13.43 -11.92 -53.09
C MET A 586 -13.24 -10.51 -53.63
N ALA A 587 -11.99 -10.03 -53.57
CA ALA A 587 -11.58 -8.79 -54.23
C ALA A 587 -11.80 -8.87 -55.75
N GLU A 588 -11.97 -7.70 -56.40
CA GLU A 588 -12.15 -7.64 -57.85
C GLU A 588 -11.05 -8.39 -58.61
N GLN A 589 -11.38 -8.95 -59.78
CA GLN A 589 -10.48 -9.73 -60.63
C GLN A 589 -9.10 -9.07 -60.81
N ASP A 590 -9.06 -7.75 -60.99
CA ASP A 590 -7.83 -7.00 -61.24
C ASP A 590 -6.96 -6.87 -59.96
N ILE A 591 -7.56 -6.93 -58.77
CA ILE A 591 -6.84 -6.94 -57.49
C ILE A 591 -6.13 -8.28 -57.31
N LEU A 592 -6.79 -9.42 -57.55
CA LEU A 592 -6.18 -10.77 -57.44
C LEU A 592 -5.01 -10.96 -58.41
N VAL A 593 -5.16 -10.46 -59.65
CA VAL A 593 -4.06 -10.46 -60.63
C VAL A 593 -2.91 -9.57 -60.17
N SER A 594 -3.19 -8.37 -59.64
CA SER A 594 -2.15 -7.46 -59.13
C SER A 594 -1.40 -8.04 -57.93
N GLN A 595 -2.07 -8.79 -57.05
CA GLN A 595 -1.48 -9.47 -55.89
C GLN A 595 -0.55 -10.61 -56.32
N ALA A 596 -0.97 -11.42 -57.30
CA ALA A 596 -0.11 -12.45 -57.89
C ALA A 596 1.12 -11.86 -58.60
N VAL A 597 0.94 -10.77 -59.35
CA VAL A 597 2.05 -10.03 -60.00
C VAL A 597 3.00 -9.42 -58.96
N PHE A 598 2.48 -8.90 -57.86
CA PHE A 598 3.28 -8.37 -56.75
C PHE A 598 4.17 -9.47 -56.15
N LEU A 599 3.63 -10.65 -55.86
CA LEU A 599 4.40 -11.79 -55.34
C LEU A 599 5.51 -12.23 -56.31
N PHE A 600 5.22 -12.27 -57.62
CA PHE A 600 6.22 -12.61 -58.64
C PHE A 600 7.33 -11.56 -58.77
N ARG A 601 6.97 -10.27 -58.82
CA ARG A 601 7.96 -9.18 -58.95
C ARG A 601 8.83 -9.04 -57.70
N THR A 602 8.32 -9.45 -56.55
CA THR A 602 9.07 -9.46 -55.28
C THR A 602 9.79 -10.80 -55.03
N GLN A 603 9.84 -11.69 -56.03
CA GLN A 603 10.55 -12.97 -56.00
C GLN A 603 10.13 -13.91 -54.87
N TRP A 604 8.84 -13.91 -54.50
CA TRP A 604 8.32 -14.81 -53.49
C TRP A 604 8.35 -16.27 -53.96
N SER A 605 8.70 -17.22 -53.08
CA SER A 605 8.76 -18.65 -53.37
C SER A 605 8.21 -19.50 -52.22
N SER A 606 7.42 -20.55 -52.52
CA SER A 606 7.04 -21.58 -51.54
C SER A 606 8.15 -22.63 -51.38
N GLU A 607 8.46 -23.04 -50.14
CA GLU A 607 9.59 -23.93 -49.83
C GLU A 607 9.25 -25.44 -49.91
N LEU A 608 7.98 -25.86 -49.81
CA LEU A 608 7.60 -27.30 -49.87
C LEU A 608 6.19 -27.59 -50.41
N ILE A 609 5.18 -26.75 -50.10
CA ILE A 609 3.78 -26.93 -50.55
C ILE A 609 3.19 -25.57 -50.93
N PRO A 610 2.59 -25.39 -52.12
CA PRO A 610 1.94 -24.13 -52.48
C PRO A 610 0.83 -23.73 -51.49
N PRO A 611 0.76 -22.47 -51.04
CA PRO A 611 -0.27 -22.03 -50.12
C PRO A 611 -1.64 -21.93 -50.82
N PRO A 612 -2.75 -21.99 -50.06
CA PRO A 612 -4.08 -21.83 -50.63
C PRO A 612 -4.26 -20.40 -51.18
N PHE A 613 -4.12 -20.27 -52.50
CA PHE A 613 -4.21 -19.00 -53.23
C PHE A 613 -5.45 -18.97 -54.12
N TRP A 614 -6.16 -17.83 -54.18
CA TRP A 614 -7.34 -17.67 -55.03
C TRP A 614 -6.95 -17.13 -56.40
N VAL A 615 -7.44 -17.78 -57.44
CA VAL A 615 -7.28 -17.36 -58.83
C VAL A 615 -8.64 -17.32 -59.53
N VAL A 616 -8.71 -16.63 -60.67
CA VAL A 616 -9.93 -16.57 -61.48
C VAL A 616 -9.79 -17.57 -62.63
N SER A 617 -10.83 -18.37 -62.85
CA SER A 617 -10.91 -19.33 -63.96
C SER A 617 -11.28 -18.66 -65.29
N LYS A 618 -11.05 -19.33 -66.41
CA LYS A 618 -11.44 -18.88 -67.76
C LYS A 618 -12.93 -18.54 -67.92
N VAL A 619 -13.79 -19.11 -67.08
CA VAL A 619 -15.25 -18.89 -67.08
C VAL A 619 -15.69 -17.83 -66.06
N GLY A 620 -14.75 -17.21 -65.33
CA GLY A 620 -15.01 -16.10 -64.39
C GLY A 620 -15.28 -16.51 -62.94
N TYR A 621 -15.23 -17.80 -62.60
CA TYR A 621 -15.35 -18.28 -61.22
C TYR A 621 -14.04 -18.11 -60.44
N TYR A 622 -14.15 -17.76 -59.16
CA TYR A 622 -13.04 -17.76 -58.20
C TYR A 622 -12.79 -19.19 -57.71
N VAL A 623 -11.58 -19.69 -57.92
CA VAL A 623 -11.18 -21.07 -57.59
C VAL A 623 -9.80 -21.09 -56.92
N ARG A 624 -9.47 -22.18 -56.23
CA ARG A 624 -8.12 -22.35 -55.67
C ARG A 624 -7.10 -22.66 -56.78
N ALA A 625 -5.88 -22.16 -56.61
CA ALA A 625 -4.83 -22.29 -57.62
C ALA A 625 -4.49 -23.76 -57.94
N ASP A 626 -4.51 -24.66 -56.95
CA ASP A 626 -4.31 -26.12 -57.08
C ASP A 626 -5.46 -26.87 -57.76
N GLN A 627 -6.56 -26.17 -58.06
CA GLN A 627 -7.70 -26.69 -58.81
C GLN A 627 -7.73 -26.17 -60.24
N ALA A 628 -6.87 -25.19 -60.57
CA ALA A 628 -6.78 -24.59 -61.89
C ALA A 628 -5.61 -25.20 -62.68
N TYR A 629 -5.89 -25.62 -63.91
CA TYR A 629 -4.89 -26.13 -64.84
C TYR A 629 -4.37 -25.03 -65.75
N LEU A 630 -3.08 -25.11 -66.05
CA LEU A 630 -2.44 -24.31 -67.07
C LEU A 630 -2.61 -24.98 -68.44
N ASP A 631 -3.09 -24.25 -69.44
CA ASP A 631 -3.23 -24.74 -70.81
C ASP A 631 -1.84 -24.76 -71.49
N THR A 632 -1.12 -25.88 -71.36
CA THR A 632 0.16 -26.12 -72.03
C THR A 632 -0.09 -26.89 -73.33
N THR A 633 0.34 -26.34 -74.46
CA THR A 633 -0.05 -26.72 -75.84
C THR A 633 0.43 -28.10 -76.35
N THR A 634 0.75 -29.04 -75.46
CA THR A 634 1.23 -30.40 -75.83
C THR A 634 0.09 -31.41 -75.91
N HIS A 635 -0.84 -31.20 -76.84
CA HIS A 635 -2.05 -32.03 -77.07
C HIS A 635 -1.80 -33.45 -77.67
N ARG A 636 -0.60 -34.04 -77.53
CA ARG A 636 -0.26 -35.29 -78.26
C ARG A 636 -0.55 -36.60 -77.51
N SER A 637 -0.86 -36.58 -76.21
CA SER A 637 -1.01 -37.79 -75.39
C SER A 637 -2.45 -38.25 -75.14
N PHE A 638 -3.49 -37.46 -75.48
CA PHE A 638 -4.86 -37.73 -75.00
C PHE A 638 -5.98 -37.85 -76.05
N GLY A 639 -5.67 -37.85 -77.35
CA GLY A 639 -6.59 -38.27 -78.42
C GLY A 639 -8.00 -37.65 -78.42
N GLN A 640 -8.92 -38.23 -79.18
CA GLN A 640 -10.27 -37.71 -79.52
C GLN A 640 -11.26 -37.52 -78.34
N HIS A 641 -10.78 -37.61 -77.09
CA HIS A 641 -11.57 -37.36 -75.89
C HIS A 641 -11.18 -36.06 -75.15
N PHE A 642 -10.18 -35.32 -75.65
CA PHE A 642 -9.71 -34.05 -75.05
C PHE A 642 -10.79 -32.98 -74.89
N ASP A 643 -11.71 -32.84 -75.84
CA ASP A 643 -12.81 -31.86 -75.76
C ASP A 643 -13.86 -32.20 -74.68
N LYS A 644 -13.98 -33.48 -74.27
CA LYS A 644 -14.78 -33.87 -73.10
C LYS A 644 -14.02 -33.65 -71.78
N PHE A 645 -12.70 -33.56 -71.84
CA PHE A 645 -11.85 -33.28 -70.67
C PHE A 645 -11.77 -31.77 -70.37
N THR A 646 -11.72 -30.90 -71.39
CA THR A 646 -11.72 -29.43 -71.19
C THR A 646 -13.01 -28.87 -70.58
N GLN A 647 -14.12 -29.62 -70.66
CA GLN A 647 -15.39 -29.31 -69.98
C GLN A 647 -15.44 -29.84 -68.53
N ARG A 648 -14.53 -30.74 -68.13
CA ARG A 648 -14.51 -31.41 -66.81
C ARG A 648 -13.43 -30.87 -65.86
N PHE A 649 -12.46 -30.11 -66.36
CA PHE A 649 -11.36 -29.54 -65.57
C PHE A 649 -11.33 -28.00 -65.68
N VAL A 650 -10.94 -27.31 -64.60
CA VAL A 650 -10.96 -25.85 -64.51
C VAL A 650 -9.66 -25.26 -65.03
N PHE A 651 -9.70 -24.32 -65.98
CA PHE A 651 -8.51 -23.64 -66.53
C PHE A 651 -8.37 -22.20 -66.04
N LEU A 652 -7.12 -21.73 -65.91
CA LEU A 652 -6.78 -20.38 -65.45
C LEU A 652 -7.23 -19.28 -66.44
N HIS A 653 -7.66 -18.11 -65.93
CA HIS A 653 -8.18 -17.00 -66.77
C HIS A 653 -7.10 -16.36 -67.67
N PRO A 654 -7.42 -16.00 -68.94
CA PRO A 654 -6.47 -15.39 -69.88
C PRO A 654 -5.72 -14.14 -69.39
N LYS A 655 -6.35 -13.28 -68.57
CA LYS A 655 -5.68 -12.12 -67.95
C LYS A 655 -4.39 -12.47 -67.18
N TYR A 656 -4.25 -13.69 -66.61
CA TYR A 656 -2.99 -14.11 -66.00
C TYR A 656 -1.89 -14.33 -67.04
N HIS A 657 -2.23 -14.71 -68.28
CA HIS A 657 -1.27 -14.84 -69.39
C HIS A 657 -0.80 -13.50 -69.97
N ASP A 658 -1.56 -12.43 -69.72
CA ASP A 658 -1.30 -11.07 -70.26
C ASP A 658 -0.80 -10.10 -69.16
N ALA A 659 -0.67 -10.56 -67.91
CA ALA A 659 -0.33 -9.75 -66.74
C ALA A 659 1.16 -9.34 -66.65
N VAL A 660 2.04 -10.03 -67.40
CA VAL A 660 3.49 -9.78 -67.44
C VAL A 660 3.94 -9.54 -68.89
N LYS A 661 5.14 -9.00 -69.09
CA LYS A 661 5.64 -8.73 -70.45
C LYS A 661 5.90 -10.04 -71.22
N PRO A 662 5.83 -10.06 -72.56
CA PRO A 662 5.98 -11.28 -73.36
C PRO A 662 7.28 -12.07 -73.12
N ASP A 663 8.36 -11.38 -72.80
CA ASP A 663 9.69 -11.92 -72.48
C ASP A 663 9.77 -12.58 -71.10
N GLU A 664 8.84 -12.27 -70.19
CA GLU A 664 8.76 -12.84 -68.84
C GLU A 664 7.74 -13.99 -68.75
N LYS A 665 6.95 -14.22 -69.81
CA LYS A 665 5.77 -15.09 -69.81
C LYS A 665 6.10 -16.54 -69.45
N GLU A 666 7.17 -17.10 -70.00
CA GLU A 666 7.57 -18.48 -69.72
C GLU A 666 7.98 -18.67 -68.24
N ARG A 667 8.72 -17.70 -67.68
CA ARG A 667 9.13 -17.70 -66.26
C ARG A 667 7.95 -17.50 -65.32
N TRP A 668 7.03 -16.61 -65.68
CA TRP A 668 5.80 -16.36 -64.92
C TRP A 668 4.88 -17.59 -64.87
N LEU A 669 4.66 -18.26 -66.00
CA LEU A 669 3.83 -19.47 -66.04
C LEU A 669 4.46 -20.63 -65.24
N TYR A 670 5.77 -20.81 -65.35
CA TYR A 670 6.49 -21.77 -64.51
C TYR A 670 6.39 -21.44 -63.01
N TRP A 671 6.49 -20.15 -62.66
CA TRP A 671 6.38 -19.67 -61.28
C TRP A 671 4.97 -19.88 -60.70
N LEU A 672 3.91 -19.64 -61.49
CA LEU A 672 2.52 -19.92 -61.08
C LEU A 672 2.31 -21.41 -60.74
N CYS A 673 2.87 -22.32 -61.54
CA CYS A 673 2.77 -23.76 -61.28
C CYS A 673 3.57 -24.19 -60.05
N THR A 674 4.80 -23.71 -59.94
CA THR A 674 5.76 -24.18 -58.91
C THR A 674 5.47 -23.58 -57.54
N HIS A 675 5.09 -22.29 -57.47
CA HIS A 675 5.00 -21.57 -56.19
C HIS A 675 3.56 -21.23 -55.76
N LEU A 676 2.63 -21.04 -56.71
CA LEU A 676 1.19 -20.86 -56.40
C LEU A 676 0.37 -22.13 -56.58
N GLY A 677 0.94 -23.20 -57.16
CA GLY A 677 0.31 -24.53 -57.21
C GLY A 677 -0.59 -24.81 -58.41
N VAL A 678 -0.56 -23.97 -59.45
CA VAL A 678 -1.32 -24.20 -60.69
C VAL A 678 -0.88 -25.51 -61.38
N LEU A 679 -1.81 -26.40 -61.74
CA LEU A 679 -1.47 -27.76 -62.20
C LEU A 679 -1.01 -27.83 -63.67
N ASP A 680 -0.02 -28.70 -63.94
CA ASP A 680 0.46 -29.04 -65.29
C ASP A 680 -0.19 -30.33 -65.83
N THR A 681 -0.39 -30.40 -67.15
CA THR A 681 -1.16 -31.45 -67.85
C THR A 681 -0.46 -32.81 -67.93
N SER A 682 0.82 -32.91 -67.53
CA SER A 682 1.67 -34.11 -67.63
C SER A 682 1.46 -35.19 -66.54
N GLN A 683 0.76 -34.89 -65.44
CA GLN A 683 0.65 -35.77 -64.25
C GLN A 683 -0.47 -36.85 -64.30
N LEU A 684 -0.90 -37.27 -65.49
CA LEU A 684 -2.10 -38.12 -65.67
C LEU A 684 -1.86 -39.66 -65.72
N LEU A 685 -0.63 -40.19 -65.81
CA LEU A 685 -0.33 -41.59 -66.25
C LEU A 685 -0.15 -42.70 -65.16
N PRO A 686 0.48 -42.49 -63.98
CA PRO A 686 0.70 -43.53 -62.95
C PRO A 686 -0.57 -44.08 -62.27
N LYS A 687 -1.74 -43.48 -62.54
CA LYS A 687 -3.03 -43.85 -61.92
C LYS A 687 -3.69 -45.11 -62.51
N PHE A 688 -3.08 -45.76 -63.52
CA PHE A 688 -3.69 -46.90 -64.23
C PHE A 688 -3.10 -48.30 -63.92
N GLN A 689 -1.90 -48.43 -63.33
CA GLN A 689 -1.31 -49.74 -62.98
C GLN A 689 -1.53 -50.17 -61.53
N ASP A 690 -1.98 -49.26 -60.68
CA ASP A 690 -2.54 -49.65 -59.39
C ASP A 690 -3.73 -50.61 -59.62
N LEU A 691 -4.57 -50.37 -60.62
CA LEU A 691 -5.96 -50.86 -60.86
C LEU A 691 -6.32 -52.37 -60.69
N THR A 692 -5.41 -53.30 -60.36
CA THR A 692 -5.73 -54.74 -60.17
C THR A 692 -5.11 -55.40 -58.93
N VAL A 693 -4.30 -54.69 -58.15
CA VAL A 693 -3.86 -55.04 -56.76
C VAL A 693 -3.90 -53.81 -55.85
N GLN A 694 -3.75 -52.64 -56.43
CA GLN A 694 -4.01 -51.34 -55.86
C GLN A 694 -5.24 -50.69 -56.56
N ARG A 695 -5.77 -49.64 -55.95
CA ARG A 695 -6.86 -48.77 -56.41
C ARG A 695 -7.76 -49.26 -57.57
N CYS A 696 -8.95 -49.73 -57.20
CA CYS A 696 -10.12 -49.03 -57.72
C CYS A 696 -10.05 -47.57 -57.26
N SER A 697 -9.32 -46.71 -57.99
CA SER A 697 -9.45 -45.26 -57.84
C SER A 697 -10.40 -44.81 -58.91
N ALA A 698 -11.68 -44.61 -58.52
CA ALA A 698 -12.83 -43.94 -59.17
C ALA A 698 -13.07 -44.00 -60.70
N ASN A 699 -12.06 -44.22 -61.54
CA ASN A 699 -12.11 -44.11 -63.00
C ASN A 699 -11.76 -45.42 -63.75
N SER A 700 -11.43 -46.53 -63.09
CA SER A 700 -11.69 -47.85 -63.69
C SER A 700 -13.00 -48.37 -63.12
N GLN A 701 -14.09 -48.21 -63.87
CA GLN A 701 -15.29 -48.98 -63.63
C GLN A 701 -15.00 -50.43 -63.98
N SER A 702 -14.38 -51.19 -63.06
CA SER A 702 -14.80 -52.56 -62.88
C SER A 702 -16.28 -52.45 -62.53
N SER A 703 -17.16 -53.02 -63.32
CA SER A 703 -18.58 -52.99 -63.01
C SER A 703 -18.81 -53.58 -61.60
N LEU A 704 -19.90 -53.20 -60.94
CA LEU A 704 -20.31 -53.86 -59.70
C LEU A 704 -20.31 -55.39 -59.91
N ASP A 705 -20.75 -55.80 -61.11
CA ASP A 705 -20.73 -57.17 -61.58
C ASP A 705 -19.31 -57.74 -61.63
N ASP A 706 -18.30 -57.02 -62.15
CA ASP A 706 -16.91 -57.50 -62.18
C ASP A 706 -16.33 -57.78 -60.78
N LEU A 707 -16.60 -56.93 -59.80
CA LEU A 707 -16.15 -57.16 -58.42
C LEU A 707 -16.92 -58.26 -57.71
N ILE A 708 -18.22 -58.33 -57.94
CA ILE A 708 -19.06 -59.40 -57.40
C ILE A 708 -18.63 -60.73 -58.02
N ASP A 709 -18.43 -60.79 -59.33
CA ASP A 709 -17.95 -61.97 -60.03
C ASP A 709 -16.56 -62.37 -59.54
N GLN A 710 -15.64 -61.43 -59.30
CA GLN A 710 -14.34 -61.70 -58.68
C GLN A 710 -14.46 -62.24 -57.25
N THR A 711 -15.37 -61.69 -56.44
CA THR A 711 -15.56 -62.08 -55.02
C THR A 711 -16.29 -63.40 -54.88
N VAL A 712 -17.31 -63.63 -55.71
CA VAL A 712 -18.04 -64.90 -55.85
C VAL A 712 -17.11 -65.98 -56.40
N PHE A 713 -16.23 -65.64 -57.34
CA PHE A 713 -15.18 -66.52 -57.84
C PHE A 713 -14.22 -66.97 -56.72
N LEU A 714 -13.80 -66.05 -55.83
CA LEU A 714 -12.95 -66.40 -54.69
C LEU A 714 -13.68 -67.21 -53.61
N PHE A 715 -14.95 -66.92 -53.32
CA PHE A 715 -15.78 -67.70 -52.40
C PHE A 715 -16.00 -69.13 -52.89
N ARG A 716 -16.36 -69.30 -54.17
CA ARG A 716 -16.65 -70.61 -54.76
C ARG A 716 -15.38 -71.45 -54.97
N THR A 717 -14.21 -70.83 -54.97
CA THR A 717 -12.91 -71.53 -54.99
C THR A 717 -12.41 -71.89 -53.59
N ASN A 718 -13.22 -71.67 -52.55
CA ASN A 718 -12.94 -71.95 -51.14
C ASN A 718 -11.59 -71.34 -50.68
N TRP A 719 -11.30 -70.16 -51.21
CA TRP A 719 -10.07 -69.43 -50.97
C TRP A 719 -9.97 -69.03 -49.49
N VAL A 720 -8.83 -69.34 -48.87
CA VAL A 720 -8.52 -68.99 -47.48
C VAL A 720 -7.22 -68.20 -47.48
N SER A 721 -7.25 -67.04 -46.82
CA SER A 721 -6.08 -66.17 -46.73
C SER A 721 -5.08 -66.72 -45.70
N GLU A 722 -4.15 -67.56 -46.14
CA GLU A 722 -3.13 -68.14 -45.23
C GLU A 722 -2.03 -67.15 -44.83
N LYS A 723 -1.90 -65.98 -45.49
CA LYS A 723 -0.82 -65.01 -45.17
C LYS A 723 -1.12 -63.50 -45.19
N SER A 724 -2.20 -62.98 -45.77
CA SER A 724 -2.56 -61.53 -45.69
C SER A 724 -3.88 -61.19 -46.41
N PRO A 725 -5.03 -61.10 -45.73
CA PRO A 725 -6.31 -60.66 -46.33
C PRO A 725 -6.35 -59.15 -46.67
N GLU A 726 -5.21 -58.49 -46.64
CA GLU A 726 -5.06 -57.02 -46.65
C GLU A 726 -5.28 -56.36 -48.02
N ASN A 727 -5.36 -57.18 -49.07
CA ASN A 727 -5.27 -56.73 -50.46
C ASN A 727 -6.54 -56.92 -51.30
N PHE A 728 -7.70 -57.22 -50.70
CA PHE A 728 -8.94 -57.45 -51.45
C PHE A 728 -9.88 -56.24 -51.38
N TRP A 729 -10.40 -55.75 -52.52
CA TRP A 729 -11.38 -54.65 -52.59
C TRP A 729 -12.79 -55.19 -52.80
N VAL A 730 -13.76 -54.65 -52.07
CA VAL A 730 -15.20 -54.93 -52.20
C VAL A 730 -15.96 -53.62 -52.42
N ARG A 731 -17.16 -53.71 -52.99
CA ARG A 731 -18.02 -52.55 -53.22
C ARG A 731 -19.05 -52.40 -52.10
N THR A 732 -19.26 -51.17 -51.63
CA THR A 732 -20.23 -50.83 -50.59
C THR A 732 -21.59 -50.49 -51.17
N ASN A 733 -22.63 -50.41 -50.33
CA ASN A 733 -23.98 -49.94 -50.73
C ASN A 733 -24.00 -48.51 -51.27
N GLU A 734 -23.00 -47.70 -50.91
CA GLU A 734 -22.82 -46.34 -51.42
C GLU A 734 -21.97 -46.34 -52.72
N GLU A 735 -21.80 -47.52 -53.31
CA GLU A 735 -21.04 -47.78 -54.52
C GLU A 735 -19.54 -47.49 -54.42
N GLU A 736 -19.01 -47.34 -53.21
CA GLU A 736 -17.59 -47.10 -52.94
C GLU A 736 -16.79 -48.40 -52.94
N TYR A 737 -15.50 -48.30 -53.27
CA TYR A 737 -14.57 -49.43 -53.19
C TYR A 737 -13.81 -49.34 -51.87
N VAL A 738 -13.87 -50.39 -51.04
CA VAL A 738 -13.14 -50.47 -49.76
C VAL A 738 -12.40 -51.79 -49.63
N ARG A 739 -11.39 -51.91 -48.75
CA ARG A 739 -10.78 -53.22 -48.50
C ARG A 739 -11.77 -54.13 -47.75
N ALA A 740 -11.78 -55.42 -48.04
CA ALA A 740 -12.72 -56.37 -47.41
C ALA A 740 -12.64 -56.36 -45.88
N ARG A 741 -11.43 -56.25 -45.32
CA ARG A 741 -11.21 -56.12 -43.87
C ARG A 741 -11.73 -54.83 -43.25
N GLU A 742 -12.00 -53.81 -44.07
CA GLU A 742 -12.55 -52.51 -43.67
C GLU A 742 -14.06 -52.45 -43.87
N ALA A 743 -14.65 -53.44 -44.54
CA ALA A 743 -16.08 -53.52 -44.80
C ALA A 743 -16.86 -54.16 -43.64
N TYR A 744 -18.14 -53.80 -43.56
CA TYR A 744 -19.08 -54.29 -42.57
C TYR A 744 -20.26 -55.01 -43.20
N TYR A 745 -20.84 -55.97 -42.47
CA TYR A 745 -22.14 -56.54 -42.79
C TYR A 745 -23.12 -56.35 -41.63
N LEU A 746 -24.42 -56.25 -41.95
CA LEU A 746 -25.46 -56.03 -40.97
C LEU A 746 -26.03 -57.37 -40.50
N ALA A 747 -25.70 -57.76 -39.26
CA ALA A 747 -26.29 -58.93 -38.61
C ALA A 747 -27.63 -58.56 -37.95
N GLU A 748 -28.66 -59.38 -38.12
CA GLU A 748 -30.01 -59.03 -37.62
C GLU A 748 -30.14 -59.13 -36.09
N GLU A 749 -29.31 -59.94 -35.45
CA GLU A 749 -29.45 -60.35 -34.05
C GLU A 749 -28.57 -59.55 -33.06
N LEU A 750 -27.82 -58.54 -33.49
CA LEU A 750 -26.84 -57.81 -32.66
C LEU A 750 -27.28 -56.40 -32.24
N HIS A 751 -26.88 -55.95 -31.04
CA HIS A 751 -27.17 -54.60 -30.52
C HIS A 751 -26.47 -53.51 -31.36
N SER A 752 -25.29 -53.81 -31.92
CA SER A 752 -24.57 -52.96 -32.89
C SER A 752 -25.43 -52.47 -34.07
N ARG A 753 -26.48 -53.21 -34.47
CA ARG A 753 -27.38 -52.85 -35.58
C ARG A 753 -28.00 -51.46 -35.43
N ARG A 754 -28.37 -51.05 -34.22
CA ARG A 754 -29.03 -49.76 -34.00
C ARG A 754 -28.08 -48.58 -34.26
N TYR A 755 -26.82 -48.73 -33.86
CA TYR A 755 -25.77 -47.73 -34.09
C TYR A 755 -25.36 -47.69 -35.55
N PHE A 756 -25.24 -48.86 -36.17
CA PHE A 756 -25.03 -48.98 -37.61
C PHE A 756 -26.17 -48.40 -38.44
N ASN A 757 -27.41 -48.40 -37.96
CA ASN A 757 -28.50 -47.70 -38.64
C ASN A 757 -28.48 -46.19 -38.40
N LYS A 758 -28.10 -45.75 -37.19
CA LYS A 758 -28.02 -44.32 -36.83
C LYS A 758 -26.86 -43.60 -37.53
N PHE A 759 -25.72 -44.26 -37.64
CA PHE A 759 -24.46 -43.74 -38.20
C PHE A 759 -24.05 -44.51 -39.46
N ARG A 760 -25.04 -44.87 -40.28
CA ARG A 760 -24.86 -45.79 -41.41
C ARG A 760 -23.81 -45.31 -42.42
N GLN A 761 -23.71 -44.00 -42.61
CA GLN A 761 -22.79 -43.35 -43.54
C GLN A 761 -21.33 -43.38 -43.06
N ASP A 762 -21.08 -43.68 -41.78
CA ASP A 762 -19.72 -43.67 -41.23
C ASP A 762 -18.98 -45.00 -41.45
N PHE A 763 -19.70 -46.05 -41.86
CA PHE A 763 -19.15 -47.39 -42.06
C PHE A 763 -19.44 -47.93 -43.46
N PRO A 764 -18.44 -48.52 -44.12
CA PRO A 764 -18.62 -49.06 -45.44
C PRO A 764 -19.30 -50.43 -45.42
N PHE A 765 -20.63 -50.45 -45.55
CA PHE A 765 -21.40 -51.70 -45.64
C PHE A 765 -21.31 -52.32 -47.03
N LEU A 766 -21.05 -53.63 -47.10
CA LEU A 766 -21.06 -54.41 -48.36
C LEU A 766 -22.34 -54.16 -49.17
N HIS A 767 -22.18 -54.02 -50.50
CA HIS A 767 -23.29 -53.76 -51.43
C HIS A 767 -24.34 -54.88 -51.40
N ALA A 768 -25.63 -54.54 -51.51
CA ALA A 768 -26.75 -55.46 -51.40
C ALA A 768 -26.65 -56.66 -52.37
N GLU A 769 -26.07 -56.44 -53.55
CA GLU A 769 -25.87 -57.49 -54.58
C GLU A 769 -24.89 -58.60 -54.15
N TYR A 770 -23.95 -58.35 -53.23
CA TYR A 770 -23.08 -59.42 -52.68
C TYR A 770 -23.91 -60.49 -51.94
N TYR A 771 -25.03 -60.08 -51.34
CA TYR A 771 -25.94 -60.99 -50.65
C TYR A 771 -26.94 -61.65 -51.60
N ARG A 772 -27.18 -61.05 -52.78
CA ARG A 772 -28.05 -61.61 -53.84
C ARG A 772 -27.30 -62.56 -54.77
N ALA A 773 -25.97 -62.50 -54.80
CA ALA A 773 -25.11 -63.33 -55.62
C ALA A 773 -24.95 -64.79 -55.11
N VAL A 774 -25.45 -65.10 -53.91
CA VAL A 774 -25.42 -66.44 -53.28
C VAL A 774 -26.83 -66.88 -52.86
N GLN A 775 -27.07 -68.18 -52.69
CA GLN A 775 -28.41 -68.68 -52.39
C GLN A 775 -28.82 -68.39 -50.93
N PRO A 776 -30.12 -68.17 -50.62
CA PRO A 776 -30.56 -67.89 -49.25
C PRO A 776 -30.16 -68.96 -48.21
N SER A 777 -30.10 -70.23 -48.61
CA SER A 777 -29.64 -71.34 -47.75
C SER A 777 -28.15 -71.27 -47.41
N GLU A 778 -27.36 -70.56 -48.22
CA GLU A 778 -25.91 -70.40 -48.06
C GLU A 778 -25.55 -69.13 -47.29
N LEU A 779 -26.51 -68.25 -47.01
CA LEU A 779 -26.26 -66.91 -46.46
C LEU A 779 -25.51 -66.93 -45.12
N VAL A 780 -25.84 -67.88 -44.24
CA VAL A 780 -25.17 -68.03 -42.93
C VAL A 780 -23.71 -68.49 -43.10
N GLN A 781 -23.45 -69.39 -44.05
CA GLN A 781 -22.11 -69.87 -44.37
C GLN A 781 -21.29 -68.80 -45.11
N TRP A 782 -21.92 -68.04 -46.00
CA TRP A 782 -21.35 -66.89 -46.69
C TRP A 782 -20.96 -65.79 -45.71
N GLN A 783 -21.84 -65.39 -44.79
CA GLN A 783 -21.52 -64.39 -43.75
C GLN A 783 -20.40 -64.86 -42.82
N ARG A 784 -20.42 -66.14 -42.43
CA ARG A 784 -19.34 -66.74 -41.66
C ARG A 784 -18.02 -66.73 -42.42
N TRP A 785 -18.03 -67.08 -43.71
CA TRP A 785 -16.85 -67.06 -44.58
C TRP A 785 -16.33 -65.65 -44.85
N LEU A 786 -17.21 -64.66 -45.07
CA LEU A 786 -16.83 -63.25 -45.20
C LEU A 786 -16.07 -62.76 -43.97
N ARG A 787 -16.51 -63.16 -42.77
CA ARG A 787 -15.85 -62.82 -41.51
C ARG A 787 -14.55 -63.59 -41.29
N GLU A 788 -14.56 -64.92 -41.48
CA GLU A 788 -13.43 -65.79 -41.16
C GLU A 788 -12.33 -65.81 -42.24
N SER A 789 -12.67 -65.61 -43.51
CA SER A 789 -11.75 -65.73 -44.67
C SER A 789 -11.40 -64.40 -45.34
N LEU A 790 -12.33 -63.43 -45.39
CA LEU A 790 -12.10 -62.08 -45.95
C LEU A 790 -11.94 -60.98 -44.88
N GLY A 791 -12.24 -61.28 -43.61
CA GLY A 791 -12.05 -60.36 -42.49
C GLY A 791 -13.11 -59.25 -42.36
N VAL A 792 -14.31 -59.43 -42.89
CA VAL A 792 -15.43 -58.47 -42.82
C VAL A 792 -16.05 -58.46 -41.41
N TRP A 793 -16.42 -57.28 -40.88
CA TRP A 793 -16.83 -57.10 -39.47
C TRP A 793 -18.34 -56.95 -39.26
N ASP A 794 -18.83 -57.37 -38.07
CA ASP A 794 -20.24 -57.33 -37.65
C ASP A 794 -20.52 -56.41 -36.43
N VAL A 795 -19.47 -55.82 -35.86
CA VAL A 795 -19.48 -54.80 -34.79
C VAL A 795 -18.34 -53.81 -35.07
N PRO A 796 -18.44 -52.51 -34.72
CA PRO A 796 -17.35 -51.56 -34.95
C PRO A 796 -16.01 -52.04 -34.38
N ARG A 797 -14.95 -51.92 -35.17
CA ARG A 797 -13.63 -52.43 -34.79
C ARG A 797 -13.02 -51.62 -33.67
N LEU A 798 -12.71 -52.20 -32.52
CA LEU A 798 -12.02 -51.49 -31.43
C LEU A 798 -10.51 -51.32 -31.69
N VAL A 799 -9.83 -52.40 -32.09
CA VAL A 799 -8.36 -52.43 -32.23
C VAL A 799 -7.91 -52.37 -33.68
N SER A 800 -6.72 -51.82 -33.91
CA SER A 800 -6.11 -51.77 -35.25
C SER A 800 -5.62 -53.16 -35.68
N ASN A 801 -5.81 -53.47 -36.96
CA ASN A 801 -5.33 -54.72 -37.55
C ASN A 801 -3.79 -54.78 -37.63
N SER A 802 -3.11 -53.63 -37.73
CA SER A 802 -1.64 -53.54 -37.80
C SER A 802 -0.97 -53.45 -36.43
N ASP A 803 -1.72 -53.07 -35.40
CA ASP A 803 -1.22 -52.87 -34.04
C ASP A 803 -2.35 -53.17 -33.04
N PRO A 804 -2.50 -54.44 -32.59
CA PRO A 804 -3.54 -54.86 -31.66
C PRO A 804 -3.50 -54.17 -30.29
N GLY A 805 -2.41 -53.46 -29.96
CA GLY A 805 -2.31 -52.63 -28.75
C GLY A 805 -2.92 -51.24 -28.90
N ASN A 806 -3.58 -50.94 -30.02
CA ASN A 806 -3.93 -49.59 -30.45
C ASN A 806 -5.33 -49.52 -31.09
N LEU A 807 -5.97 -48.35 -31.08
CA LEU A 807 -7.34 -48.17 -31.60
C LEU A 807 -7.39 -48.26 -33.13
N SER A 808 -8.46 -48.88 -33.67
CA SER A 808 -8.72 -48.91 -35.11
C SER A 808 -9.04 -47.52 -35.67
N ALA A 809 -8.86 -47.30 -36.98
CA ALA A 809 -9.26 -46.05 -37.64
C ALA A 809 -10.77 -45.77 -37.53
N ASP A 810 -11.59 -46.82 -37.41
CA ASP A 810 -13.03 -46.68 -37.25
C ASP A 810 -13.38 -46.27 -35.83
N PHE A 811 -12.74 -46.86 -34.82
CA PHE A 811 -12.95 -46.44 -33.44
C PHE A 811 -12.36 -45.05 -33.16
N GLN A 812 -11.24 -44.69 -33.79
CA GLN A 812 -10.71 -43.33 -33.74
C GLN A 812 -11.69 -42.33 -34.35
N ARG A 813 -12.33 -42.67 -35.49
CA ARG A 813 -13.42 -41.87 -36.06
C ARG A 813 -14.64 -41.80 -35.15
N ILE A 814 -15.05 -42.91 -34.54
CA ILE A 814 -16.14 -42.94 -33.55
C ILE A 814 -15.82 -41.98 -32.39
N LEU A 815 -14.61 -42.04 -31.81
CA LEU A 815 -14.21 -41.13 -30.73
C LEU A 815 -14.09 -39.66 -31.15
N THR A 816 -13.92 -39.37 -32.45
CA THR A 816 -13.75 -38.00 -32.97
C THR A 816 -15.05 -37.39 -33.48
N ILE A 817 -15.93 -38.21 -34.06
CA ILE A 817 -17.12 -37.76 -34.82
C ILE A 817 -18.41 -38.04 -34.03
N TRP A 818 -18.51 -39.18 -33.34
CA TRP A 818 -19.75 -39.52 -32.65
C TRP A 818 -19.91 -38.68 -31.39
N PRO A 819 -21.14 -38.26 -31.06
CA PRO A 819 -21.44 -37.73 -29.74
C PRO A 819 -20.95 -38.71 -28.68
N SER A 820 -20.28 -38.21 -27.64
CA SER A 820 -19.66 -39.09 -26.64
C SER A 820 -20.63 -40.08 -26.02
N ARG A 821 -21.86 -39.62 -25.78
CA ARG A 821 -22.97 -40.42 -25.30
C ARG A 821 -23.25 -41.66 -26.16
N ASP A 822 -23.16 -41.54 -27.48
CA ASP A 822 -23.48 -42.63 -28.41
C ASP A 822 -22.40 -43.72 -28.43
N PHE A 823 -21.12 -43.35 -28.43
CA PHE A 823 -20.05 -44.35 -28.38
C PHE A 823 -19.90 -44.98 -26.99
N LEU A 824 -20.14 -44.23 -25.91
CA LEU A 824 -20.15 -44.78 -24.56
C LEU A 824 -21.28 -45.81 -24.41
N MET A 825 -22.45 -45.55 -24.99
CA MET A 825 -23.54 -46.52 -25.04
C MET A 825 -23.17 -47.75 -25.88
N LEU A 826 -22.47 -47.60 -27.02
CA LEU A 826 -21.96 -48.74 -27.80
C LEU A 826 -20.99 -49.59 -26.98
N LEU A 827 -20.05 -48.94 -26.27
CA LEU A 827 -19.11 -49.62 -25.37
C LEU A 827 -19.84 -50.38 -24.27
N ARG A 828 -20.87 -49.78 -23.64
CA ARG A 828 -21.68 -50.40 -22.59
C ARG A 828 -22.39 -51.66 -23.07
N GLU A 829 -22.99 -51.62 -24.25
CA GLU A 829 -23.82 -52.73 -24.75
C GLU A 829 -23.03 -53.88 -25.37
N GLU A 830 -21.89 -53.58 -25.97
CA GLU A 830 -20.98 -54.57 -26.55
C GLU A 830 -19.79 -54.86 -25.60
N TRP A 831 -19.84 -54.41 -24.34
CA TRP A 831 -18.76 -54.57 -23.36
C TRP A 831 -18.35 -56.03 -23.19
N GLY A 832 -19.31 -56.95 -23.26
CA GLY A 832 -19.07 -58.40 -23.17
C GLY A 832 -18.05 -58.92 -24.21
N ARG A 833 -17.95 -58.29 -25.38
CA ARG A 833 -16.98 -58.59 -26.45
C ARG A 833 -15.71 -57.76 -26.33
N TYR A 834 -15.83 -56.48 -25.97
CA TYR A 834 -14.66 -55.59 -25.84
C TYR A 834 -13.82 -55.85 -24.58
N GLN A 835 -14.40 -56.34 -23.50
CA GLN A 835 -13.68 -56.64 -22.25
C GLN A 835 -12.51 -57.61 -22.46
N LEU A 836 -12.60 -58.51 -23.45
CA LEU A 836 -11.57 -59.50 -23.77
C LEU A 836 -10.22 -58.85 -24.13
N TYR A 837 -10.21 -57.61 -24.63
CA TYR A 837 -9.00 -56.84 -24.92
C TYR A 837 -8.37 -56.18 -23.68
N PHE A 838 -9.06 -56.20 -22.54
CA PHE A 838 -8.66 -55.53 -21.30
C PHE A 838 -8.39 -56.46 -20.11
N LEU A 839 -8.68 -57.76 -20.23
CA LEU A 839 -8.43 -58.78 -19.20
C LEU A 839 -6.93 -59.14 -19.10
N PRO A 840 -6.37 -59.32 -17.90
CA PRO A 840 -5.03 -59.89 -17.73
C PRO A 840 -5.05 -61.41 -18.03
N GLN A 841 -4.09 -61.92 -18.81
CA GLN A 841 -4.00 -63.37 -19.06
C GLN A 841 -3.34 -64.12 -17.89
N ASP A 842 -3.98 -65.21 -17.46
CA ASP A 842 -3.35 -66.26 -16.67
C ASP A 842 -2.36 -67.07 -17.52
N LYS A 843 -1.15 -67.29 -17.00
CA LYS A 843 -0.02 -67.90 -17.72
C LYS A 843 -0.15 -69.39 -18.09
N ASN A 844 -1.32 -70.01 -17.97
CA ASN A 844 -1.43 -71.47 -18.02
C ASN A 844 -2.37 -72.11 -19.06
N ASP A 845 -2.96 -71.36 -20.00
CA ASP A 845 -3.78 -71.99 -21.04
C ASP A 845 -3.06 -72.10 -22.39
N LYS A 846 -2.47 -73.27 -22.64
CA LYS A 846 -1.90 -73.64 -23.94
C LYS A 846 -3.01 -74.17 -24.84
N GLY A 847 -3.71 -73.27 -25.52
CA GLY A 847 -4.75 -73.72 -26.44
C GLY A 847 -5.57 -72.66 -27.15
N ASN A 848 -4.99 -71.57 -27.66
CA ASN A 848 -5.58 -70.90 -28.82
C ASN A 848 -4.56 -70.01 -29.54
N THR A 849 -4.43 -70.22 -30.85
CA THR A 849 -3.53 -69.48 -31.74
C THR A 849 -4.16 -68.15 -32.16
N HIS A 850 -4.07 -67.13 -31.30
CA HIS A 850 -4.03 -65.73 -31.73
C HIS A 850 -2.89 -65.04 -30.98
N GLY A 851 -2.06 -64.31 -31.74
CA GLY A 851 -0.78 -63.78 -31.30
C GLY A 851 -0.86 -63.00 -29.99
N THR A 852 0.17 -63.21 -29.18
CA THR A 852 0.63 -62.47 -28.01
C THR A 852 0.19 -60.99 -27.99
N ILE A 853 -0.86 -60.63 -27.24
CA ILE A 853 -1.23 -59.23 -27.00
C ILE A 853 -0.54 -58.75 -25.71
N THR A 854 0.67 -58.23 -25.84
CA THR A 854 1.37 -57.44 -24.80
C THR A 854 0.95 -55.95 -24.80
N GLY A 855 -0.25 -55.62 -25.28
CA GLY A 855 -0.61 -54.26 -25.73
C GLY A 855 -1.79 -53.53 -25.07
N SER A 856 -2.45 -54.07 -24.04
CA SER A 856 -3.68 -53.44 -23.50
C SER A 856 -3.46 -52.09 -22.79
N ALA A 857 -2.22 -51.75 -22.43
CA ALA A 857 -1.88 -50.46 -21.82
C ALA A 857 -2.08 -49.28 -22.80
N GLY A 858 -1.64 -49.42 -24.06
CA GLY A 858 -1.80 -48.37 -25.08
C GLY A 858 -3.27 -48.12 -25.42
N LEU A 859 -4.07 -49.19 -25.50
CA LEU A 859 -5.52 -49.12 -25.71
C LEU A 859 -6.25 -48.44 -24.54
N ARG A 860 -5.89 -48.77 -23.28
CA ARG A 860 -6.42 -48.09 -22.09
C ARG A 860 -6.08 -46.61 -22.08
N GLU A 861 -4.84 -46.25 -22.35
CA GLU A 861 -4.43 -44.83 -22.35
C GLU A 861 -5.16 -44.01 -23.41
N LYS A 862 -5.37 -44.57 -24.62
CA LYS A 862 -6.12 -43.88 -25.67
C LYS A 862 -7.59 -43.65 -25.31
N LEU A 863 -8.26 -44.65 -24.73
CA LEU A 863 -9.63 -44.50 -24.25
C LEU A 863 -9.73 -43.58 -23.02
N LYS A 864 -8.76 -43.63 -22.10
CA LYS A 864 -8.64 -42.66 -20.99
C LYS A 864 -8.54 -41.22 -21.49
N SER A 865 -7.74 -41.00 -22.54
CA SER A 865 -7.53 -39.67 -23.13
C SER A 865 -8.65 -39.22 -24.08
N ALA A 866 -9.64 -40.06 -24.37
CA ALA A 866 -10.69 -39.75 -25.33
C ALA A 866 -11.55 -38.58 -24.82
N LEU A 867 -11.76 -37.59 -25.69
CA LEU A 867 -12.55 -36.42 -25.34
C LEU A 867 -14.04 -36.77 -25.28
N VAL A 868 -14.67 -36.47 -24.15
CA VAL A 868 -16.08 -36.72 -23.89
C VAL A 868 -16.79 -35.45 -23.46
N SER A 869 -18.05 -35.32 -23.88
CA SER A 869 -18.91 -34.22 -23.46
C SER A 869 -19.33 -34.41 -22.02
N CYS A 870 -19.16 -33.34 -21.24
CA CYS A 870 -19.69 -33.21 -19.90
C CYS A 870 -21.06 -32.51 -19.95
N SER A 871 -21.86 -32.62 -18.89
CA SER A 871 -23.20 -32.03 -18.80
C SER A 871 -23.23 -30.51 -18.88
N ASP A 872 -22.09 -29.83 -18.61
CA ASP A 872 -21.93 -28.39 -18.77
C ASP A 872 -21.58 -27.96 -20.21
N GLY A 873 -21.49 -28.90 -21.15
CA GLY A 873 -21.11 -28.65 -22.54
C GLY A 873 -19.60 -28.59 -22.78
N SER A 874 -18.77 -28.75 -21.75
CA SER A 874 -17.31 -28.83 -21.90
C SER A 874 -16.88 -30.22 -22.41
N SER A 875 -15.70 -30.28 -23.05
CA SER A 875 -15.13 -31.52 -23.55
C SER A 875 -13.81 -31.82 -22.83
N ARG A 876 -13.70 -33.02 -22.25
CA ARG A 876 -12.61 -33.42 -21.35
C ARG A 876 -12.17 -34.85 -21.61
N PRO A 877 -10.91 -35.23 -21.33
CA PRO A 877 -10.50 -36.62 -21.32
C PRO A 877 -11.41 -37.47 -20.44
N LEU A 878 -11.80 -38.66 -20.89
CA LEU A 878 -12.68 -39.57 -20.16
C LEU A 878 -12.17 -39.82 -18.74
N CYS A 879 -10.87 -40.00 -18.56
CA CYS A 879 -10.26 -40.22 -17.25
C CYS A 879 -10.33 -39.02 -16.30
N GLU A 880 -10.73 -37.83 -16.76
CA GLU A 880 -10.96 -36.62 -15.96
C GLU A 880 -12.42 -36.43 -15.54
N THR A 881 -13.33 -37.33 -15.94
CA THR A 881 -14.77 -37.17 -15.71
C THR A 881 -15.31 -38.00 -14.54
N PHE A 882 -16.52 -37.65 -14.10
CA PHE A 882 -17.24 -38.29 -13.01
C PHE A 882 -18.65 -38.72 -13.47
N THR A 883 -19.22 -39.77 -12.88
CA THR A 883 -20.63 -40.14 -13.11
C THR A 883 -21.57 -39.69 -11.99
N VAL A 884 -21.03 -39.29 -10.84
CA VAL A 884 -21.81 -38.84 -9.68
C VAL A 884 -21.93 -37.32 -9.68
N SER A 885 -23.17 -36.81 -9.56
CA SER A 885 -23.40 -35.38 -9.33
C SER A 885 -23.08 -35.03 -7.88
N ILE A 886 -21.96 -34.35 -7.66
CA ILE A 886 -21.50 -33.90 -6.34
C ILE A 886 -21.67 -32.39 -6.13
N PHE A 887 -22.15 -31.65 -7.14
CA PHE A 887 -22.24 -30.20 -7.11
C PHE A 887 -23.53 -29.70 -6.43
N PRO A 888 -23.46 -28.62 -5.63
CA PRO A 888 -24.65 -28.01 -5.04
C PRO A 888 -25.55 -27.40 -6.12
N GLU A 889 -26.87 -27.46 -5.94
CA GLU A 889 -27.86 -26.76 -6.78
C GLU A 889 -27.74 -25.24 -6.58
N ILE A 890 -26.82 -24.59 -7.28
CA ILE A 890 -26.60 -23.14 -7.20
C ILE A 890 -27.43 -22.44 -8.28
N LYS A 891 -28.23 -21.45 -7.88
CA LYS A 891 -29.18 -20.69 -8.72
C LYS A 891 -28.54 -19.72 -9.72
N ASP A 892 -27.22 -19.56 -9.70
CA ASP A 892 -26.50 -18.60 -10.52
C ASP A 892 -25.47 -19.31 -11.40
N GLN A 893 -25.78 -19.44 -12.70
CA GLN A 893 -24.99 -20.20 -13.68
C GLN A 893 -23.70 -19.49 -14.11
N THR A 894 -23.45 -18.26 -13.63
CA THR A 894 -22.34 -17.41 -14.06
C THR A 894 -21.03 -17.62 -13.27
N ILE A 895 -21.05 -18.40 -12.18
CA ILE A 895 -19.91 -18.53 -11.24
C ILE A 895 -19.32 -19.95 -11.18
N LEU A 896 -19.81 -20.91 -11.98
CA LEU A 896 -19.42 -22.31 -11.80
C LEU A 896 -18.18 -22.71 -12.62
N SER A 897 -17.20 -23.26 -11.90
CA SER A 897 -16.14 -24.11 -12.42
C SER A 897 -16.68 -25.28 -13.25
N PRO A 898 -15.89 -25.83 -14.20
CA PRO A 898 -16.38 -26.84 -15.14
C PRO A 898 -16.95 -28.04 -14.40
N GLN A 899 -18.21 -28.36 -14.66
CA GLN A 899 -18.86 -29.56 -14.14
C GLN A 899 -18.42 -30.73 -15.02
N LEU A 900 -17.41 -31.47 -14.55
CA LEU A 900 -16.86 -32.64 -15.24
C LEU A 900 -17.78 -33.88 -15.18
N LEU A 901 -19.09 -33.68 -14.99
CA LEU A 901 -20.07 -34.75 -14.93
C LEU A 901 -20.30 -35.28 -16.35
N LEU A 902 -20.08 -36.56 -16.56
CA LEU A 902 -20.18 -37.21 -17.86
C LEU A 902 -21.62 -37.20 -18.38
N ASP A 903 -21.83 -36.77 -19.64
CA ASP A 903 -23.15 -36.77 -20.28
C ASP A 903 -23.57 -38.19 -20.71
N ILE A 904 -24.08 -38.96 -19.76
CA ILE A 904 -24.61 -40.33 -19.97
C ILE A 904 -26.03 -40.49 -19.41
N PRO A 905 -26.87 -41.36 -20.03
CA PRO A 905 -28.18 -41.68 -19.49
C PRO A 905 -28.07 -42.47 -18.20
N GLU A 906 -28.87 -42.08 -17.21
CA GLU A 906 -28.98 -42.75 -15.90
C GLU A 906 -27.60 -43.04 -15.28
N PRO A 907 -26.82 -42.01 -14.90
CA PRO A 907 -25.42 -42.16 -14.47
C PRO A 907 -25.19 -43.07 -13.25
N GLN A 908 -26.27 -43.42 -12.54
CA GLN A 908 -26.28 -44.28 -11.35
C GLN A 908 -26.44 -45.78 -11.69
N ASP A 909 -26.60 -46.13 -12.96
CA ASP A 909 -26.76 -47.52 -13.41
C ASP A 909 -25.43 -48.28 -13.32
N ALA A 910 -25.42 -49.41 -12.59
CA ALA A 910 -24.23 -50.25 -12.37
C ALA A 910 -23.63 -50.82 -13.68
N ALA A 911 -24.38 -50.81 -14.78
CA ALA A 911 -23.83 -51.16 -16.10
C ALA A 911 -22.75 -50.17 -16.59
N TRP A 912 -22.57 -49.02 -15.93
CA TRP A 912 -21.47 -48.08 -16.17
C TRP A 912 -20.22 -48.34 -15.33
N ASP A 913 -20.25 -49.28 -14.38
CA ASP A 913 -19.14 -49.57 -13.46
C ASP A 913 -17.83 -49.90 -14.20
N PHE A 914 -17.92 -50.45 -15.42
CA PHE A 914 -16.75 -50.74 -16.25
C PHE A 914 -15.91 -49.50 -16.58
N LEU A 915 -16.48 -48.29 -16.53
CA LEU A 915 -15.76 -47.04 -16.78
C LEU A 915 -14.66 -46.75 -15.74
N GLU A 916 -14.70 -47.39 -14.57
CA GLU A 916 -13.61 -47.36 -13.58
C GLU A 916 -12.30 -47.90 -14.20
N THR A 917 -12.40 -48.84 -15.15
CA THR A 917 -11.28 -49.37 -15.95
C THR A 917 -10.51 -48.28 -16.71
N PHE A 918 -11.19 -47.18 -17.04
CA PHE A 918 -10.68 -46.02 -17.78
C PHE A 918 -10.51 -44.78 -16.89
N GLY A 919 -10.53 -44.93 -15.56
CA GLY A 919 -10.23 -43.85 -14.62
C GLY A 919 -11.36 -42.83 -14.41
N VAL A 920 -12.59 -43.15 -14.83
CA VAL A 920 -13.79 -42.37 -14.46
C VAL A 920 -14.12 -42.66 -13.00
N THR A 921 -14.35 -41.63 -12.18
CA THR A 921 -14.71 -41.84 -10.78
C THR A 921 -16.22 -42.01 -10.63
N ILE A 922 -16.63 -43.13 -10.01
CA ILE A 922 -18.03 -43.58 -9.90
C ILE A 922 -18.56 -43.46 -8.45
N LYS A 923 -17.70 -43.13 -7.48
CA LYS A 923 -18.05 -43.03 -6.04
C LYS A 923 -17.82 -41.62 -5.52
N ASP A 924 -18.70 -41.14 -4.64
CA ASP A 924 -18.52 -39.90 -3.88
C ASP A 924 -17.44 -40.08 -2.79
N ASP A 925 -16.17 -40.08 -3.19
CA ASP A 925 -15.01 -40.19 -2.32
C ASP A 925 -14.14 -38.93 -2.34
N ILE A 926 -13.24 -38.82 -1.35
CA ILE A 926 -12.30 -37.71 -1.21
C ILE A 926 -11.48 -37.39 -2.49
N THR A 927 -11.25 -38.38 -3.37
CA THR A 927 -10.45 -38.23 -4.58
C THR A 927 -11.07 -37.24 -5.57
N ILE A 928 -12.41 -37.18 -5.65
CA ILE A 928 -13.12 -36.26 -6.53
C ILE A 928 -12.83 -34.81 -6.11
N TYR A 929 -12.97 -34.51 -4.81
CA TYR A 929 -12.80 -33.14 -4.29
C TYR A 929 -11.34 -32.66 -4.39
N LEU A 930 -10.37 -33.55 -4.14
CA LEU A 930 -8.95 -33.22 -4.33
C LEU A 930 -8.61 -32.93 -5.80
N ARG A 931 -9.23 -33.64 -6.74
CA ARG A 931 -9.05 -33.41 -8.17
C ARG A 931 -9.68 -32.09 -8.63
N CYS A 932 -10.87 -31.77 -8.15
CA CYS A 932 -11.50 -30.47 -8.39
C CYS A 932 -10.65 -29.31 -7.86
N LEU A 933 -9.99 -29.48 -6.71
CA LEU A 933 -9.06 -28.49 -6.17
C LEU A 933 -7.83 -28.30 -7.06
N ASP A 934 -7.24 -29.38 -7.56
CA ASP A 934 -6.09 -29.33 -8.49
C ASP A 934 -6.42 -28.61 -9.80
N LEU A 935 -7.64 -28.81 -10.32
CA LEU A 935 -8.13 -28.13 -11.52
C LEU A 935 -8.33 -26.63 -11.31
N GLU A 936 -8.88 -26.21 -10.17
CA GLU A 936 -8.98 -24.79 -9.83
C GLU A 936 -7.60 -24.15 -9.66
N ARG A 937 -6.63 -24.88 -9.10
CA ARG A 937 -5.23 -24.42 -9.05
C ARG A 937 -4.67 -24.12 -10.44
N ASN A 938 -4.95 -24.98 -11.41
CA ASN A 938 -4.48 -24.79 -12.79
C ASN A 938 -5.12 -23.59 -13.51
N ARG A 939 -6.22 -23.01 -12.96
CA ARG A 939 -6.81 -21.75 -13.46
C ARG A 939 -6.08 -20.51 -12.95
N GLY A 940 -5.16 -20.66 -12.00
CA GLY A 940 -4.35 -19.57 -11.45
C GLY A 940 -5.20 -18.49 -10.78
N SER A 941 -5.03 -17.24 -11.21
CA SER A 941 -5.71 -16.06 -10.66
C SER A 941 -7.22 -15.99 -10.97
N ASN A 942 -7.71 -16.80 -11.92
CA ASN A 942 -9.13 -16.89 -12.28
C ASN A 942 -9.95 -17.87 -11.41
N ALA A 943 -9.35 -18.46 -10.38
CA ALA A 943 -10.03 -19.38 -9.48
C ALA A 943 -11.10 -18.67 -8.62
N SER A 944 -12.24 -19.34 -8.43
CA SER A 944 -13.36 -18.77 -7.65
C SER A 944 -13.17 -19.02 -6.16
N LYS A 945 -13.08 -17.94 -5.36
CA LYS A 945 -12.97 -18.03 -3.90
C LYS A 945 -14.09 -18.87 -3.27
N ASP A 946 -15.33 -18.65 -3.70
CA ASP A 946 -16.50 -19.30 -3.11
C ASP A 946 -16.54 -20.80 -3.43
N PHE A 947 -16.10 -21.17 -4.64
CA PHE A 947 -16.02 -22.57 -5.03
C PHE A 947 -14.87 -23.30 -4.33
N VAL A 948 -13.69 -22.68 -4.21
CA VAL A 948 -12.56 -23.23 -3.45
C VAL A 948 -12.92 -23.39 -1.96
N ALA A 949 -13.64 -22.44 -1.38
CA ALA A 949 -14.16 -22.55 -0.02
C ALA A 949 -15.11 -23.76 0.13
N TRP A 950 -16.04 -23.94 -0.81
CA TRP A 950 -16.92 -25.12 -0.81
C TRP A 950 -16.14 -26.44 -0.90
N LEU A 951 -15.11 -26.52 -1.76
CA LEU A 951 -14.22 -27.68 -1.86
C LEU A 951 -13.51 -27.97 -0.54
N TYR A 952 -12.96 -26.96 0.14
CA TYR A 952 -12.37 -27.13 1.47
C TYR A 952 -13.37 -27.69 2.49
N GLY A 953 -14.64 -27.27 2.43
CA GLY A 953 -15.70 -27.82 3.26
C GLY A 953 -15.91 -29.32 3.04
N LYS A 954 -15.96 -29.77 1.78
CA LYS A 954 -16.15 -31.19 1.44
C LYS A 954 -14.92 -32.04 1.73
N ILE A 955 -13.73 -31.52 1.45
CA ILE A 955 -12.46 -32.16 1.80
C ILE A 955 -12.37 -32.34 3.31
N GLN A 956 -12.77 -31.34 4.12
CA GLN A 956 -12.79 -31.44 5.58
C GLN A 956 -13.75 -32.52 6.09
N GLU A 957 -14.93 -32.63 5.49
CA GLU A 957 -15.97 -33.60 5.88
C GLU A 957 -15.49 -35.05 5.64
N LYS A 958 -14.78 -35.26 4.53
CA LYS A 958 -14.31 -36.58 4.06
C LYS A 958 -12.82 -36.84 4.31
N ALA A 959 -12.13 -35.95 5.03
CA ALA A 959 -10.68 -36.04 5.25
C ALA A 959 -10.25 -37.36 5.91
N ASP A 960 -11.12 -37.94 6.74
CA ASP A 960 -10.85 -39.20 7.44
C ASP A 960 -10.84 -40.42 6.49
N GLU A 961 -11.40 -40.31 5.28
CA GLU A 961 -11.41 -41.38 4.26
C GLU A 961 -9.99 -41.69 3.76
N SER A 962 -9.16 -40.66 3.55
CA SER A 962 -7.75 -40.82 3.16
C SER A 962 -6.89 -39.62 3.60
N PRO A 963 -6.50 -39.53 4.88
CA PRO A 963 -5.72 -38.40 5.41
C PRO A 963 -4.38 -38.19 4.69
N LYS A 964 -3.75 -39.28 4.24
CA LYS A 964 -2.48 -39.23 3.49
C LYS A 964 -2.64 -38.55 2.13
N ALA A 965 -3.71 -38.86 1.40
CA ALA A 965 -3.98 -38.26 0.09
C ALA A 965 -4.27 -36.76 0.22
N VAL A 966 -5.01 -36.35 1.27
CA VAL A 966 -5.25 -34.94 1.57
C VAL A 966 -3.95 -34.21 1.90
N SER A 967 -3.11 -34.76 2.79
CA SER A 967 -1.81 -34.15 3.09
C SER A 967 -0.89 -34.07 1.87
N GLU A 968 -0.83 -35.10 1.03
CA GLU A 968 -0.01 -35.09 -0.19
C GLU A 968 -0.50 -34.07 -1.23
N ALA A 969 -1.81 -33.89 -1.36
CA ALA A 969 -2.38 -32.90 -2.26
C ALA A 969 -2.05 -31.46 -1.82
N PHE A 970 -2.08 -31.18 -0.52
CA PHE A 970 -1.86 -29.82 0.00
C PHE A 970 -0.38 -29.38 0.04
N LYS A 971 0.56 -30.31 -0.13
CA LYS A 971 2.01 -30.02 -0.25
C LYS A 971 2.44 -29.31 -1.54
N LYS A 972 1.58 -29.21 -2.56
CA LYS A 972 1.92 -28.65 -3.89
C LYS A 972 1.07 -27.43 -4.23
N ASN A 973 1.31 -26.28 -3.58
CA ASN A 973 0.65 -24.99 -3.88
C ASN A 973 -0.88 -25.05 -3.97
N CYS A 974 -1.56 -25.66 -2.98
CA CYS A 974 -3.01 -25.91 -3.04
C CYS A 974 -3.83 -25.06 -2.05
N ILE A 975 -3.19 -24.07 -1.41
CA ILE A 975 -3.89 -23.10 -0.55
C ILE A 975 -4.13 -21.83 -1.35
N PHE A 976 -5.40 -21.46 -1.53
CA PHE A 976 -5.77 -20.29 -2.31
C PHE A 976 -5.84 -19.03 -1.45
N ILE A 977 -5.15 -17.96 -1.84
CA ILE A 977 -5.22 -16.65 -1.19
C ILE A 977 -5.95 -15.69 -2.14
N PRO A 978 -7.20 -15.31 -1.82
CA PRO A 978 -7.97 -14.40 -2.65
C PRO A 978 -7.42 -12.97 -2.55
N SER A 979 -7.50 -12.22 -3.64
CA SER A 979 -7.04 -10.83 -3.67
C SER A 979 -7.73 -9.96 -2.62
N SER A 980 -6.93 -9.15 -1.93
CA SER A 980 -7.39 -8.34 -0.80
C SER A 980 -8.13 -7.08 -1.24
N HIS A 981 -7.76 -6.51 -2.40
CA HIS A 981 -8.26 -5.23 -2.95
C HIS A 981 -8.25 -5.24 -4.49
N ALA A 982 -9.02 -4.34 -5.13
CA ALA A 982 -9.10 -4.22 -6.58
C ALA A 982 -7.72 -3.85 -7.19
N GLY A 983 -7.06 -4.85 -7.81
CA GLY A 983 -5.75 -4.71 -8.45
C GLY A 983 -4.66 -5.67 -7.95
N ALA A 984 -4.88 -6.40 -6.85
CA ALA A 984 -3.98 -7.49 -6.44
C ALA A 984 -4.39 -8.81 -7.13
N GLU A 985 -3.43 -9.63 -7.56
CA GLU A 985 -3.72 -10.95 -8.14
C GLU A 985 -3.97 -11.98 -7.03
N SER A 986 -4.95 -12.86 -7.23
CA SER A 986 -5.14 -14.02 -6.35
C SER A 986 -4.02 -15.04 -6.59
N ILE A 987 -3.46 -15.60 -5.52
CA ILE A 987 -2.30 -16.49 -5.59
C ILE A 987 -2.59 -17.84 -4.94
N TRP A 988 -1.86 -18.86 -5.38
CA TRP A 988 -1.84 -20.19 -4.78
C TRP A 988 -0.50 -20.38 -4.08
N VAL A 989 -0.54 -20.77 -2.81
CA VAL A 989 0.63 -20.84 -1.93
C VAL A 989 0.78 -22.23 -1.30
N GLU A 990 1.99 -22.53 -0.85
CA GLU A 990 2.32 -23.79 -0.18
C GLU A 990 1.81 -23.81 1.27
N GLU A 991 1.72 -25.02 1.83
CA GLU A 991 1.30 -25.22 3.22
C GLU A 991 2.24 -24.55 4.22
N ASN A 992 3.55 -24.55 3.95
CA ASN A 992 4.59 -23.94 4.81
C ASN A 992 4.59 -22.40 4.76
N GLU A 993 3.89 -21.77 3.81
CA GLU A 993 3.72 -20.32 3.69
C GLU A 993 2.48 -19.82 4.45
N CYS A 994 1.72 -20.73 5.08
CA CYS A 994 0.47 -20.42 5.74
C CYS A 994 0.53 -20.66 7.25
N VAL A 995 -0.28 -19.91 7.98
CA VAL A 995 -0.56 -20.15 9.40
C VAL A 995 -2.06 -20.06 9.65
N TRP A 996 -2.57 -20.87 10.57
CA TRP A 996 -3.99 -20.82 10.90
C TRP A 996 -4.38 -19.49 11.54
N ASP A 997 -3.74 -19.11 12.64
CA ASP A 997 -3.99 -17.86 13.37
C ASP A 997 -2.68 -17.10 13.59
N GLY A 998 -2.73 -15.76 13.55
CA GLY A 998 -1.54 -14.92 13.60
C GLY A 998 -1.83 -13.42 13.57
N THR A 999 -0.85 -12.64 14.00
CA THR A 999 -0.95 -11.17 14.11
C THR A 999 -1.00 -10.50 12.73
N GLU A 1000 -1.42 -9.24 12.66
CA GLU A 1000 -1.38 -8.43 11.40
C GLU A 1000 0.04 -8.06 10.95
N LEU A 1001 1.05 -8.37 11.77
CA LEU A 1001 2.45 -8.01 11.53
C LEU A 1001 3.19 -9.01 10.64
N LEU A 1002 2.61 -10.19 10.40
CA LEU A 1002 3.20 -11.23 9.57
C LEU A 1002 3.11 -10.83 8.09
N GLN A 1003 4.27 -10.76 7.42
CA GLN A 1003 4.38 -10.49 5.99
C GLN A 1003 4.77 -11.74 5.20
N LYS A 1004 5.58 -12.63 5.79
CA LYS A 1004 5.99 -13.89 5.16
C LYS A 1004 4.88 -14.93 5.14
N PHE A 1005 4.06 -14.99 6.19
CA PHE A 1005 3.05 -16.02 6.35
C PHE A 1005 1.63 -15.50 6.11
N HIS A 1006 0.82 -16.27 5.37
CA HIS A 1006 -0.59 -15.97 5.14
C HIS A 1006 -1.48 -16.51 6.28
N VAL A 1007 -2.27 -15.62 6.91
CA VAL A 1007 -3.16 -15.97 8.04
C VAL A 1007 -4.51 -16.49 7.52
N LEU A 1008 -4.71 -17.81 7.55
CA LEU A 1008 -5.86 -18.50 6.94
C LEU A 1008 -7.18 -18.30 7.69
N LYS A 1009 -7.18 -18.16 9.03
CA LYS A 1009 -8.40 -17.96 9.83
C LYS A 1009 -9.21 -16.74 9.40
N ARG A 1010 -8.57 -15.70 8.85
CA ARG A 1010 -9.28 -14.51 8.33
C ARG A 1010 -10.02 -14.78 7.03
N LEU A 1011 -9.54 -15.74 6.24
CA LEU A 1011 -10.07 -16.08 4.93
C LEU A 1011 -11.06 -17.24 4.99
N TYR A 1012 -10.80 -18.20 5.88
CA TYR A 1012 -11.40 -19.54 5.91
C TYR A 1012 -11.73 -20.00 7.33
N SER A 1013 -12.23 -19.11 8.20
CA SER A 1013 -12.49 -19.39 9.63
C SER A 1013 -13.31 -20.66 9.89
N GLN A 1014 -14.20 -21.04 8.97
CA GLN A 1014 -15.07 -22.21 9.06
C GLN A 1014 -14.37 -23.56 8.78
N TYR A 1015 -13.14 -23.57 8.25
CA TYR A 1015 -12.40 -24.78 7.88
C TYR A 1015 -11.24 -25.09 8.84
N GLU A 1016 -11.39 -24.70 10.12
CA GLU A 1016 -10.39 -24.90 11.17
C GLU A 1016 -9.92 -26.36 11.28
N ARG A 1017 -10.84 -27.33 11.20
CA ARG A 1017 -10.50 -28.74 11.34
C ARG A 1017 -9.55 -29.20 10.22
N LEU A 1018 -9.78 -28.78 8.98
CA LEU A 1018 -8.92 -29.12 7.84
C LEU A 1018 -7.50 -28.58 8.05
N PHE A 1019 -7.38 -27.27 8.30
CA PHE A 1019 -6.06 -26.65 8.41
C PHE A 1019 -5.34 -27.02 9.71
N THR A 1020 -6.02 -27.14 10.84
CA THR A 1020 -5.34 -27.42 12.13
C THR A 1020 -5.15 -28.90 12.43
N LYS A 1021 -6.17 -29.74 12.19
CA LYS A 1021 -6.16 -31.16 12.63
C LYS A 1021 -5.75 -32.13 11.54
N VAL A 1022 -6.03 -31.83 10.27
CA VAL A 1022 -5.75 -32.75 9.15
C VAL A 1022 -4.39 -32.44 8.52
N LEU A 1023 -4.11 -31.15 8.24
CA LEU A 1023 -2.85 -30.72 7.63
C LEU A 1023 -1.73 -30.49 8.65
N THR A 1024 -2.07 -30.32 9.94
CA THR A 1024 -1.11 -30.16 11.06
C THR A 1024 -0.12 -29.00 10.87
N HIS A 1025 -0.60 -27.77 11.00
CA HIS A 1025 0.30 -26.61 11.14
C HIS A 1025 0.96 -26.67 12.54
N THR A 1026 2.24 -27.01 12.60
CA THR A 1026 2.96 -27.31 13.85
C THR A 1026 3.58 -26.10 14.55
N HIS A 1027 3.47 -24.90 13.98
CA HIS A 1027 4.15 -23.72 14.53
C HIS A 1027 3.29 -23.02 15.57
N THR A 1028 3.82 -22.91 16.80
CA THR A 1028 3.23 -22.03 17.81
C THR A 1028 3.33 -20.58 17.35
N ASP A 1029 2.38 -19.72 17.72
CA ASP A 1029 2.35 -18.28 17.42
C ASP A 1029 3.71 -17.57 17.63
N LEU A 1030 4.45 -17.95 18.67
CA LEU A 1030 5.78 -17.42 18.94
C LEU A 1030 6.87 -17.91 17.97
N ASP A 1031 6.81 -19.16 17.51
CA ASP A 1031 7.77 -19.72 16.54
C ASP A 1031 7.60 -19.10 15.15
N VAL A 1032 6.36 -18.77 14.78
CA VAL A 1032 6.02 -18.01 13.57
C VAL A 1032 6.62 -16.61 13.64
N LEU A 1033 6.42 -15.89 14.76
CA LEU A 1033 7.00 -14.56 14.97
C LEU A 1033 8.53 -14.56 14.94
N VAL A 1034 9.18 -15.60 15.49
CA VAL A 1034 10.64 -15.76 15.41
C VAL A 1034 11.07 -16.01 13.96
N SER A 1035 10.35 -16.86 13.22
CA SER A 1035 10.65 -17.15 11.81
C SER A 1035 10.39 -15.96 10.87
N GLU A 1036 9.46 -15.07 11.24
CA GLU A 1036 9.24 -13.78 10.58
C GLU A 1036 10.45 -12.86 10.79
N LEU A 1037 10.92 -12.74 12.05
CA LEU A 1037 12.12 -11.98 12.38
C LEU A 1037 13.37 -12.51 11.66
N GLU A 1038 13.52 -13.83 11.53
CA GLU A 1038 14.62 -14.47 10.78
C GLU A 1038 14.63 -14.12 9.28
N SER A 1039 13.51 -13.65 8.73
CA SER A 1039 13.39 -13.22 7.33
C SER A 1039 13.70 -11.74 7.09
N ILE A 1040 13.96 -10.97 8.16
CA ILE A 1040 14.33 -9.55 8.06
C ILE A 1040 15.58 -9.39 7.18
N SER A 1041 15.54 -8.36 6.33
CA SER A 1041 16.65 -7.98 5.47
C SER A 1041 16.85 -6.46 5.49
N MET A 1042 17.88 -5.97 4.80
CA MET A 1042 18.17 -4.53 4.68
C MET A 1042 17.01 -3.73 4.04
N SER A 1043 16.08 -4.36 3.31
CA SER A 1043 14.91 -3.70 2.74
C SER A 1043 13.70 -3.65 3.68
N THR A 1044 13.75 -4.34 4.82
CA THR A 1044 12.64 -4.38 5.77
C THR A 1044 12.52 -3.03 6.52
N PRO A 1045 11.34 -2.38 6.54
CA PRO A 1045 11.17 -1.12 7.26
C PRO A 1045 11.42 -1.24 8.77
N LEU A 1046 12.16 -0.31 9.36
CA LEU A 1046 12.52 -0.33 10.79
C LEU A 1046 11.30 -0.39 11.71
N ASN A 1047 10.19 0.29 11.36
CA ASN A 1047 8.97 0.29 12.16
C ASN A 1047 8.36 -1.12 12.29
N LEU A 1048 8.38 -1.91 11.20
CA LEU A 1048 7.87 -3.28 11.25
C LEU A 1048 8.73 -4.15 12.18
N ILE A 1049 10.06 -4.02 12.08
CA ILE A 1049 11.00 -4.73 12.95
C ILE A 1049 10.71 -4.39 14.42
N VAL A 1050 10.57 -3.10 14.74
CA VAL A 1050 10.25 -2.62 16.10
C VAL A 1050 8.94 -3.24 16.62
N GLU A 1051 7.87 -3.25 15.82
CA GLU A 1051 6.58 -3.79 16.24
C GLU A 1051 6.63 -5.32 16.46
N LEU A 1052 7.36 -6.08 15.62
CA LEU A 1052 7.57 -7.52 15.83
C LEU A 1052 8.28 -7.81 17.16
N PHE A 1053 9.37 -7.09 17.45
CA PHE A 1053 10.10 -7.23 18.73
C PHE A 1053 9.23 -6.80 19.93
N LYS A 1054 8.38 -5.77 19.79
CA LYS A 1054 7.42 -5.36 20.84
C LYS A 1054 6.36 -6.42 21.10
N GLU A 1055 5.81 -7.02 20.07
CA GLU A 1055 4.78 -8.06 20.20
C GLU A 1055 5.34 -9.27 20.96
N ILE A 1056 6.55 -9.73 20.59
CA ILE A 1056 7.24 -10.78 21.35
C ILE A 1056 7.47 -10.34 22.79
N SER A 1057 8.00 -9.13 23.03
CA SER A 1057 8.32 -8.63 24.38
C SER A 1057 7.11 -8.49 25.28
N THR A 1058 5.97 -8.06 24.74
CA THR A 1058 4.79 -7.72 25.54
C THR A 1058 3.85 -8.90 25.74
N ARG A 1059 3.67 -9.75 24.72
CA ARG A 1059 2.65 -10.82 24.75
C ARG A 1059 3.22 -12.23 24.86
N HIS A 1060 4.43 -12.46 24.37
CA HIS A 1060 4.98 -13.83 24.23
C HIS A 1060 6.27 -14.11 25.00
N VAL A 1061 6.90 -13.09 25.60
CA VAL A 1061 8.22 -13.20 26.25
C VAL A 1061 8.26 -14.25 27.37
N SER A 1062 7.14 -14.46 28.07
CA SER A 1062 7.02 -15.46 29.13
C SER A 1062 7.09 -16.90 28.61
N ARG A 1063 6.82 -17.11 27.32
CA ARG A 1063 6.89 -18.40 26.62
C ARG A 1063 8.17 -18.56 25.79
N LEU A 1064 9.06 -17.56 25.77
CA LEU A 1064 10.32 -17.60 25.04
C LEU A 1064 11.27 -18.59 25.72
N GLY A 1065 11.33 -19.80 25.19
CA GLY A 1065 12.26 -20.84 25.62
C GLY A 1065 13.70 -20.57 25.19
N LYS A 1066 14.64 -21.33 25.74
CA LYS A 1066 16.08 -21.19 25.45
C LYS A 1066 16.40 -21.35 23.97
N ASP A 1067 15.78 -22.32 23.30
CA ASP A 1067 16.00 -22.61 21.87
C ASP A 1067 15.63 -21.42 20.96
N LEU A 1068 14.43 -20.86 21.14
CA LEU A 1068 13.97 -19.68 20.39
C LEU A 1068 14.80 -18.43 20.71
N ALA A 1069 15.21 -18.25 21.96
CA ALA A 1069 16.12 -17.18 22.34
C ALA A 1069 17.51 -17.36 21.68
N ASP A 1070 18.02 -18.58 21.55
CA ASP A 1070 19.27 -18.90 20.84
C ASP A 1070 19.16 -18.62 19.34
N ARG A 1071 18.01 -18.94 18.73
CA ARG A 1071 17.70 -18.58 17.33
C ARG A 1071 17.69 -17.08 17.09
N LEU A 1072 16.96 -16.31 17.92
CA LEU A 1072 16.95 -14.85 17.83
C LEU A 1072 18.35 -14.24 18.00
N ARG A 1073 19.18 -14.81 18.89
CA ARG A 1073 20.55 -14.32 19.11
C ARG A 1073 21.51 -14.66 17.99
N SER A 1074 21.36 -15.81 17.34
CA SER A 1074 22.30 -16.26 16.31
C SER A 1074 22.07 -15.59 14.94
N HIS A 1075 20.83 -15.20 14.63
CA HIS A 1075 20.52 -14.55 13.35
C HIS A 1075 20.84 -13.06 13.33
N LYS A 1076 21.17 -12.54 12.13
CA LYS A 1076 21.41 -11.12 11.88
C LYS A 1076 20.09 -10.36 11.74
N ILE A 1077 19.44 -10.09 12.87
CA ILE A 1077 18.09 -9.49 12.92
C ILE A 1077 18.03 -8.20 13.74
N PHE A 1078 19.11 -7.82 14.42
CA PHE A 1078 19.17 -6.62 15.24
C PHE A 1078 19.65 -5.44 14.39
N PRO A 1079 18.79 -4.44 14.11
CA PRO A 1079 19.15 -3.31 13.28
C PRO A 1079 20.10 -2.38 14.03
N ILE A 1080 21.22 -2.03 13.39
CA ILE A 1080 22.30 -1.22 13.95
C ILE A 1080 22.38 0.15 13.24
N ASP A 1081 22.57 1.21 14.01
CA ASP A 1081 22.83 2.59 13.60
C ASP A 1081 24.31 2.86 13.87
N GLU A 1082 25.10 2.87 12.79
CA GLU A 1082 26.51 3.24 12.74
C GLU A 1082 26.70 4.76 12.60
N GLY A 1083 25.60 5.53 12.59
CA GLY A 1083 25.61 6.98 12.43
C GLY A 1083 25.71 7.45 10.98
N ASN A 1084 25.54 6.56 10.00
CA ASN A 1084 25.51 6.90 8.58
C ASN A 1084 24.09 7.28 8.11
N ALA A 1085 23.06 6.80 8.81
CA ALA A 1085 21.67 7.16 8.55
C ALA A 1085 21.40 8.66 8.76
N MET A 1086 20.74 9.29 7.78
CA MET A 1086 20.34 10.70 7.80
C MET A 1086 19.60 11.07 9.10
N PRO A 1087 20.04 12.11 9.84
CA PRO A 1087 19.35 12.54 11.05
C PRO A 1087 17.88 12.91 10.75
N GLY A 1088 16.92 12.25 11.40
CA GLY A 1088 15.49 12.57 11.31
C GLY A 1088 14.64 11.65 10.40
N LEU A 1089 15.24 10.68 9.71
CA LEU A 1089 14.52 9.63 8.98
C LEU A 1089 14.67 8.28 9.71
N PRO A 1090 13.59 7.52 9.94
CA PRO A 1090 13.66 6.20 10.56
C PRO A 1090 14.37 5.20 9.63
N GLY A 1091 15.48 4.61 10.09
CA GLY A 1091 16.28 3.65 9.32
C GLY A 1091 17.42 3.02 10.13
N PHE A 1092 18.15 2.09 9.53
CA PHE A 1092 19.33 1.44 10.11
C PHE A 1092 20.40 1.18 9.04
N ASP A 1093 21.64 1.03 9.47
CA ASP A 1093 22.83 0.92 8.62
C ASP A 1093 23.25 -0.53 8.37
N ASP A 1094 23.01 -1.44 9.33
CA ASP A 1094 23.35 -2.87 9.21
C ASP A 1094 22.42 -3.77 10.08
N LEU A 1095 22.48 -5.08 9.87
CA LEU A 1095 21.84 -6.10 10.71
C LEU A 1095 22.90 -7.01 11.35
N CYS A 1096 22.91 -7.04 12.68
CA CYS A 1096 23.86 -7.82 13.45
C CYS A 1096 23.19 -8.97 14.21
N SER A 1097 24.00 -9.97 14.57
CA SER A 1097 23.59 -11.03 15.49
C SER A 1097 23.77 -10.59 16.95
N GLY A 1098 23.07 -11.24 17.86
CA GLY A 1098 23.17 -11.02 19.30
C GLY A 1098 24.30 -11.77 20.01
N LEU A 1099 25.09 -12.55 19.28
CA LEU A 1099 26.22 -13.31 19.82
C LEU A 1099 27.34 -12.39 20.31
N ASP A 1100 28.13 -12.87 21.26
CA ASP A 1100 29.20 -12.07 21.90
C ASP A 1100 30.30 -11.62 20.91
N GLU A 1101 30.42 -12.31 19.77
CA GLU A 1101 31.32 -11.93 18.67
C GLU A 1101 30.89 -10.64 17.95
N SER A 1102 29.59 -10.29 18.00
CA SER A 1102 29.04 -9.08 17.43
C SER A 1102 29.04 -7.96 18.47
N GLU A 1103 29.95 -6.99 18.32
CA GLU A 1103 30.10 -5.90 19.29
C GLU A 1103 29.17 -4.72 18.99
N TRP A 1104 28.01 -4.68 19.66
CA TRP A 1104 27.06 -3.56 19.60
C TRP A 1104 26.37 -3.32 20.94
N TYR A 1105 25.85 -2.10 21.11
CA TYR A 1105 25.37 -1.56 22.38
C TYR A 1105 23.92 -1.06 22.31
N ILE A 1106 23.24 -1.04 23.45
CA ILE A 1106 21.86 -0.55 23.58
C ILE A 1106 21.86 0.80 24.27
N ALA A 1107 21.47 1.85 23.54
CA ALA A 1107 21.29 3.19 24.10
C ALA A 1107 19.92 3.30 24.78
N ASP A 1108 19.83 2.86 26.03
CA ASP A 1108 18.60 2.82 26.82
C ASP A 1108 18.17 4.17 27.40
N ARG A 1109 18.94 5.24 27.15
CA ARG A 1109 18.59 6.62 27.50
C ARG A 1109 19.02 7.59 26.39
N PRO A 1110 18.28 8.70 26.16
CA PRO A 1110 18.57 9.65 25.07
C PRO A 1110 20.02 10.17 25.07
N GLN A 1111 20.58 10.47 26.24
CA GLN A 1111 21.95 10.96 26.39
C GLN A 1111 23.02 9.97 25.88
N TYR A 1112 22.79 8.66 26.01
CA TYR A 1112 23.74 7.66 25.54
C TYR A 1112 23.73 7.57 24.02
N ARG A 1113 22.54 7.65 23.41
CA ARG A 1113 22.40 7.68 21.96
C ARG A 1113 23.14 8.90 21.38
N ASN A 1114 22.96 10.07 21.98
CA ASN A 1114 23.66 11.29 21.53
C ASN A 1114 25.18 11.21 21.69
N SER A 1115 25.69 10.49 22.69
CA SER A 1115 27.13 10.44 22.98
C SER A 1115 27.84 9.43 22.09
N PHE A 1116 27.20 8.28 21.86
CA PHE A 1116 27.83 7.12 21.25
C PHE A 1116 27.42 6.85 19.80
N ARG A 1117 26.42 7.55 19.25
CA ARG A 1117 26.03 7.41 17.84
C ARG A 1117 27.18 7.80 16.91
N GLY A 1118 27.53 6.90 15.98
CA GLY A 1118 28.69 7.06 15.11
C GLY A 1118 30.05 7.00 15.81
N VAL A 1119 30.07 6.48 17.05
CA VAL A 1119 31.30 6.14 17.80
C VAL A 1119 31.34 4.63 18.06
N VAL A 1120 30.19 4.04 18.33
CA VAL A 1120 30.00 2.60 18.49
C VAL A 1120 28.73 2.18 17.78
N SER A 1121 28.66 0.90 17.40
CA SER A 1121 27.47 0.26 16.83
C SER A 1121 26.32 0.29 17.85
N LEU A 1122 25.27 1.06 17.59
CA LEU A 1122 24.09 1.16 18.45
C LEU A 1122 22.90 0.45 17.84
N ILE A 1123 22.06 -0.20 18.65
CA ILE A 1123 20.77 -0.67 18.13
C ILE A 1123 19.90 0.52 17.67
N SER A 1124 19.25 0.39 16.52
CA SER A 1124 18.49 1.48 15.89
C SER A 1124 17.19 1.84 16.61
N PHE A 1125 16.77 1.04 17.58
CA PHE A 1125 15.56 1.29 18.37
C PHE A 1125 15.66 2.56 19.22
N SER A 1126 14.57 3.32 19.32
CA SER A 1126 14.56 4.50 20.17
C SER A 1126 14.67 4.12 21.65
N PRO A 1127 15.17 5.01 22.53
CA PRO A 1127 15.20 4.75 23.97
C PRO A 1127 13.82 4.38 24.54
N TRP A 1128 12.73 4.88 23.94
CA TRP A 1128 11.35 4.58 24.34
C TRP A 1128 10.90 3.18 23.92
N ASP A 1129 11.28 2.73 22.72
CA ASP A 1129 11.03 1.35 22.28
C ASP A 1129 11.79 0.35 23.16
N ILE A 1130 13.04 0.68 23.51
CA ILE A 1130 13.87 -0.11 24.43
C ILE A 1130 13.21 -0.28 25.81
N LEU A 1131 12.57 0.77 26.34
CA LEU A 1131 11.83 0.66 27.62
C LEU A 1131 10.70 -0.37 27.53
N THR A 1132 9.92 -0.35 26.44
CA THR A 1132 8.85 -1.33 26.17
C THR A 1132 9.40 -2.75 26.00
N MET A 1133 10.60 -2.88 25.42
CA MET A 1133 11.28 -4.16 25.16
C MET A 1133 12.10 -4.71 26.33
N THR A 1134 12.08 -4.06 27.50
CA THR A 1134 12.87 -4.47 28.67
C THR A 1134 12.70 -5.95 29.05
N PRO A 1135 11.49 -6.56 29.04
CA PRO A 1135 11.31 -7.98 29.30
C PRO A 1135 12.09 -8.87 28.32
N LEU A 1136 12.06 -8.56 27.02
CA LEU A 1136 12.75 -9.32 25.99
C LEU A 1136 14.27 -9.15 26.06
N ILE A 1137 14.75 -7.94 26.32
CA ILE A 1137 16.19 -7.67 26.53
C ILE A 1137 16.74 -8.54 27.67
N LYS A 1138 15.96 -8.71 28.74
CA LYS A 1138 16.30 -9.58 29.85
C LYS A 1138 16.27 -11.06 29.46
N ALA A 1139 15.24 -11.50 28.72
CA ALA A 1139 15.11 -12.88 28.27
C ALA A 1139 16.24 -13.30 27.31
N LEU A 1140 16.71 -12.38 26.46
CA LEU A 1140 17.85 -12.60 25.55
C LEU A 1140 19.22 -12.43 26.25
N GLY A 1141 19.27 -11.99 27.50
CA GLY A 1141 20.52 -11.78 28.23
C GLY A 1141 21.32 -10.56 27.77
N PHE A 1142 20.70 -9.61 27.07
CA PHE A 1142 21.36 -8.40 26.57
C PHE A 1142 21.48 -7.26 27.59
N GLU A 1143 21.14 -7.52 28.86
CA GLU A 1143 21.34 -6.56 29.94
C GLU A 1143 22.79 -6.07 30.02
N GLY A 1144 23.76 -6.91 29.67
CA GLY A 1144 25.18 -6.55 29.61
C GLY A 1144 25.53 -5.57 28.49
N ARG A 1145 24.66 -5.37 27.48
CA ARG A 1145 24.87 -4.47 26.33
C ARG A 1145 24.27 -3.07 26.57
N LEU A 1146 23.51 -2.87 27.65
CA LEU A 1146 22.90 -1.58 28.01
C LEU A 1146 23.98 -0.55 28.37
N LEU A 1147 23.94 0.61 27.73
CA LEU A 1147 24.88 1.70 28.00
C LEU A 1147 24.71 2.27 29.41
N SER A 1148 23.52 2.22 30.02
CA SER A 1148 23.37 2.55 31.44
C SER A 1148 24.16 1.66 32.40
N LYS A 1149 24.54 0.43 31.99
CA LYS A 1149 25.36 -0.49 32.79
C LYS A 1149 26.84 -0.47 32.40
N ARG A 1150 27.17 -0.12 31.16
CA ARG A 1150 28.56 -0.13 30.63
C ARG A 1150 29.23 1.25 30.58
N ALA A 1151 28.47 2.32 30.37
CA ALA A 1151 29.02 3.66 30.23
C ALA A 1151 29.36 4.24 31.61
N THR A 1152 30.59 4.69 31.75
CA THR A 1152 31.07 5.41 32.93
C THR A 1152 31.19 6.89 32.61
N PRO A 1153 30.56 7.79 33.40
CA PRO A 1153 30.66 9.22 33.16
C PRO A 1153 32.04 9.70 33.59
N ARG A 1154 32.64 10.56 32.78
CA ARG A 1154 33.82 11.35 33.11
C ARG A 1154 33.43 12.81 32.98
N MET A 1155 33.34 13.49 34.12
CA MET A 1155 33.09 14.92 34.14
C MET A 1155 34.38 15.66 33.81
N ARG A 1156 34.29 16.64 32.93
CA ARG A 1156 35.34 17.59 32.62
C ARG A 1156 34.78 18.99 32.73
N THR A 1157 35.60 19.92 33.17
CA THR A 1157 35.24 21.34 33.21
C THR A 1157 36.05 22.11 32.16
N SER A 1158 35.42 23.07 31.51
CA SER A 1158 36.09 24.00 30.59
C SER A 1158 35.84 25.42 31.06
N GLY A 1159 36.87 26.26 31.04
CA GLY A 1159 36.83 27.65 31.52
C GLY A 1159 37.27 27.80 32.98
N ASN A 1160 36.89 28.91 33.61
CA ASN A 1160 37.23 29.22 34.99
C ASN A 1160 36.49 28.29 35.96
N VAL A 1161 37.21 27.72 36.94
CA VAL A 1161 36.66 26.80 37.94
C VAL A 1161 36.95 27.34 39.32
N GLU A 1162 35.90 27.74 40.04
CA GLU A 1162 36.02 28.37 41.36
C GLU A 1162 35.21 27.62 42.41
N LEU A 1163 35.78 27.42 43.61
CA LEU A 1163 35.06 26.81 44.73
C LEU A 1163 33.97 27.77 45.24
N ASP A 1164 32.72 27.38 45.09
CA ASP A 1164 31.59 28.08 45.69
C ASP A 1164 31.41 27.65 47.15
N ARG A 1165 32.06 28.40 48.03
CA ARG A 1165 32.01 28.18 49.48
C ARG A 1165 30.58 28.32 50.05
N ALA A 1166 29.73 29.14 49.43
CA ALA A 1166 28.37 29.37 49.90
C ALA A 1166 27.48 28.16 49.57
N ARG A 1167 27.47 27.70 48.30
CA ARG A 1167 26.76 26.48 47.89
C ARG A 1167 27.31 25.23 48.59
N THR A 1168 28.63 25.13 48.76
CA THR A 1168 29.26 24.04 49.52
C THR A 1168 28.70 23.95 50.94
N LYS A 1169 28.64 25.07 51.67
CA LYS A 1169 28.05 25.11 53.02
C LYS A 1169 26.56 24.76 53.00
N LEU A 1170 25.81 25.28 52.02
CA LEU A 1170 24.38 25.03 51.89
C LEU A 1170 24.07 23.54 51.70
N PHE A 1171 24.75 22.88 50.77
CA PHE A 1171 24.51 21.46 50.48
C PHE A 1171 25.00 20.55 51.61
N ARG A 1172 26.13 20.85 52.25
CA ARG A 1172 26.57 20.14 53.48
C ARG A 1172 25.59 20.33 54.63
N ALA A 1173 24.96 21.50 54.78
CA ALA A 1173 23.92 21.71 55.79
C ALA A 1173 22.66 20.88 55.49
N LYS A 1174 22.33 20.69 54.21
CA LYS A 1174 21.19 19.88 53.75
C LYS A 1174 21.41 18.36 53.90
N SER A 1175 22.66 17.88 53.97
CA SER A 1175 22.99 16.46 54.12
C SER A 1175 22.27 15.78 55.30
N LYS A 1176 22.08 16.51 56.42
CA LYS A 1176 21.41 16.02 57.64
C LYS A 1176 19.92 15.74 57.41
N PHE A 1177 19.27 16.51 56.55
CA PHE A 1177 17.86 16.30 56.19
C PHE A 1177 17.73 15.18 55.16
N ILE A 1178 18.62 15.13 54.17
CA ILE A 1178 18.70 14.03 53.19
C ILE A 1178 18.92 12.70 53.92
N ALA A 1179 19.78 12.67 54.95
CA ALA A 1179 19.97 11.50 55.81
C ALA A 1179 18.68 11.01 56.46
N ARG A 1180 17.77 11.91 56.87
CA ARG A 1180 16.50 11.53 57.48
C ARG A 1180 15.50 10.97 56.47
N MET A 1181 15.57 11.41 55.21
CA MET A 1181 14.68 10.95 54.13
C MET A 1181 15.16 9.67 53.44
N MET A 1182 16.46 9.36 53.50
CA MET A 1182 16.98 8.11 52.92
C MET A 1182 16.37 6.88 53.64
N PRO A 1183 16.08 5.78 52.94
CA PRO A 1183 15.72 4.50 53.56
C PRO A 1183 16.89 3.89 54.33
N LYS A 1184 16.65 3.33 55.52
CA LYS A 1184 17.71 2.69 56.32
C LYS A 1184 18.31 1.45 55.65
N SER A 1185 17.56 0.82 54.75
CA SER A 1185 17.95 -0.38 53.97
C SER A 1185 18.89 -0.10 52.79
N LEU A 1186 19.23 1.16 52.51
CA LEU A 1186 20.04 1.51 51.34
C LEU A 1186 21.51 1.07 51.53
N ALA A 1187 21.98 0.12 50.71
CA ALA A 1187 23.28 -0.55 50.86
C ALA A 1187 24.50 0.41 50.93
N GLN A 1188 24.42 1.58 50.28
CA GLN A 1188 25.51 2.58 50.27
C GLN A 1188 25.25 3.79 51.15
N ARG A 1189 24.19 3.79 51.97
CA ARG A 1189 23.75 4.94 52.79
C ARG A 1189 24.89 5.62 53.54
N LYS A 1190 25.75 4.84 54.21
CA LYS A 1190 26.87 5.37 54.99
C LYS A 1190 27.89 6.09 54.11
N LYS A 1191 28.22 5.53 52.94
CA LYS A 1191 29.15 6.11 51.96
C LYS A 1191 28.59 7.39 51.34
N THR A 1192 27.31 7.38 50.96
CA THR A 1192 26.60 8.56 50.43
C THR A 1192 26.53 9.70 51.44
N LEU A 1193 26.27 9.40 52.72
CA LEU A 1193 26.21 10.41 53.76
C LEU A 1193 27.57 11.00 54.11
N VAL A 1194 28.64 10.20 54.04
CA VAL A 1194 30.00 10.72 54.16
C VAL A 1194 30.30 11.67 52.99
N ALA A 1195 30.02 11.24 51.76
CA ALA A 1195 30.23 12.06 50.57
C ALA A 1195 29.45 13.39 50.61
N LEU A 1196 28.18 13.37 51.05
CA LEU A 1196 27.37 14.59 51.19
C LEU A 1196 27.90 15.54 52.28
N ASN A 1197 28.51 15.01 53.34
CA ASN A 1197 29.10 15.82 54.41
C ASN A 1197 30.46 16.42 54.02
N THR A 1198 31.18 15.77 53.12
CA THR A 1198 32.51 16.22 52.65
C THR A 1198 32.47 16.89 51.29
N MET A 1199 31.31 16.96 50.62
CA MET A 1199 31.15 17.48 49.25
C MET A 1199 31.67 18.92 49.11
N GLU A 1200 32.26 19.27 47.98
CA GLU A 1200 32.72 20.63 47.66
C GLU A 1200 32.13 21.05 46.32
N VAL A 1201 31.43 22.18 46.29
CA VAL A 1201 30.73 22.65 45.09
C VAL A 1201 31.60 23.68 44.39
N PHE A 1202 31.95 23.42 43.14
CA PHE A 1202 32.72 24.29 42.26
C PHE A 1202 31.83 24.84 41.16
N LEU A 1203 31.95 26.12 40.82
CA LEU A 1203 31.34 26.74 39.64
C LEU A 1203 32.32 26.63 38.49
N ALA A 1204 31.85 26.14 37.34
CA ALA A 1204 32.60 26.10 36.11
C ALA A 1204 31.81 26.76 34.96
N ASP A 1205 32.52 27.42 34.03
CA ASP A 1205 31.89 28.03 32.85
C ASP A 1205 31.15 26.97 32.00
N LYS A 1206 31.72 25.76 31.89
CA LYS A 1206 31.07 24.57 31.30
C LYS A 1206 31.50 23.30 32.05
N VAL A 1207 30.54 22.41 32.29
CA VAL A 1207 30.67 21.02 32.72
C VAL A 1207 30.26 20.13 31.55
N LEU A 1208 31.25 19.44 31.00
CA LEU A 1208 31.11 18.47 29.94
C LEU A 1208 31.08 17.08 30.57
N VAL A 1209 30.17 16.23 30.10
CA VAL A 1209 30.15 14.82 30.48
C VAL A 1209 30.59 14.02 29.27
N GLU A 1210 31.78 13.46 29.39
CA GLU A 1210 32.31 12.48 28.44
C GLU A 1210 31.93 11.10 28.98
N TRP A 1211 31.13 10.34 28.23
CA TRP A 1211 30.84 8.96 28.61
C TRP A 1211 31.90 8.06 28.01
N THR A 1212 32.46 7.15 28.81
CA THR A 1212 33.44 6.17 28.33
C THR A 1212 32.96 4.75 28.57
N ILE A 1213 33.16 3.89 27.58
CA ILE A 1213 32.94 2.44 27.71
C ILE A 1213 34.28 1.71 27.57
N THR A 1214 34.41 0.57 28.22
CA THR A 1214 35.51 -0.37 28.01
C THR A 1214 35.02 -1.49 27.09
N SER A 1215 35.51 -1.47 25.85
CA SER A 1215 35.42 -2.58 24.89
C SER A 1215 36.53 -3.59 25.18
N THR A 1216 36.47 -4.79 24.58
CA THR A 1216 37.33 -5.96 24.85
C THR A 1216 38.83 -5.67 24.83
N ASP A 1217 39.29 -4.65 24.08
CA ASP A 1217 40.70 -4.29 23.97
C ASP A 1217 41.00 -2.79 24.16
N PHE A 1218 39.98 -1.91 24.15
CA PHE A 1218 40.17 -0.45 24.17
C PHE A 1218 39.10 0.28 24.99
N ARG A 1219 39.48 1.43 25.57
CA ARG A 1219 38.52 2.37 26.18
C ARG A 1219 38.07 3.36 25.12
N LEU A 1220 36.80 3.29 24.74
CA LEU A 1220 36.20 4.18 23.73
C LEU A 1220 35.50 5.34 24.45
N GLY A 1221 35.87 6.56 24.09
CA GLY A 1221 35.22 7.79 24.54
C GLY A 1221 34.10 8.18 23.59
N GLY A 1222 32.88 8.30 24.13
CA GLY A 1222 31.77 8.93 23.42
C GLY A 1222 32.03 10.42 23.21
N ARG A 1223 31.29 11.03 22.29
CA ARG A 1223 31.33 12.47 22.06
C ARG A 1223 30.99 13.20 23.36
N GLU A 1224 31.76 14.25 23.65
CA GLU A 1224 31.49 15.11 24.79
C GLU A 1224 30.12 15.74 24.62
N ILE A 1225 29.22 15.48 25.57
CA ILE A 1225 27.93 16.14 25.61
C ILE A 1225 28.00 17.17 26.73
N GLN A 1226 27.54 18.39 26.43
CA GLN A 1226 27.27 19.35 27.48
C GLN A 1226 26.24 18.76 28.45
N SER A 1227 26.55 18.78 29.75
CA SER A 1227 25.61 18.32 30.78
C SER A 1227 24.25 19.00 30.56
N GLN A 1228 23.21 18.21 30.27
CA GLN A 1228 21.82 18.67 30.07
C GLN A 1228 21.09 18.95 31.40
N VAL A 1229 21.81 19.05 32.53
CA VAL A 1229 21.20 19.56 33.76
C VAL A 1229 21.00 21.06 33.56
N TYR A 1230 19.80 21.43 33.09
CA TYR A 1230 19.34 22.79 32.90
C TYR A 1230 19.44 23.58 34.21
N ASP A 1231 20.36 24.55 34.24
CA ASP A 1231 20.25 25.79 35.01
C ASP A 1231 21.16 26.83 34.32
N GLU A 1232 20.61 27.97 33.93
CA GLU A 1232 21.28 29.01 33.12
C GLU A 1232 22.30 29.86 33.90
N THR A 1233 22.77 29.39 35.06
CA THR A 1233 23.78 30.09 35.86
C THR A 1233 24.88 29.12 36.31
N ALA A 1234 26.09 29.29 35.78
CA ALA A 1234 27.35 28.62 36.17
C ALA A 1234 27.22 27.16 36.65
N GLN A 1235 27.66 26.22 35.81
CA GLN A 1235 27.48 24.79 36.05
C GLN A 1235 28.22 24.34 37.31
N ALA A 1236 27.51 23.79 38.29
CA ALA A 1236 28.04 23.43 39.59
C ALA A 1236 28.50 21.95 39.60
N ALA A 1237 29.80 21.69 39.78
CA ALA A 1237 30.36 20.36 39.97
C ALA A 1237 30.61 20.07 41.46
N VAL A 1238 30.23 18.88 41.95
CA VAL A 1238 30.27 18.51 43.39
C VAL A 1238 31.65 17.98 43.83
N SER A 1239 32.66 18.03 42.95
CA SER A 1239 34.06 17.72 43.30
C SER A 1239 35.06 18.36 42.33
N ARG A 1240 36.32 18.48 42.76
CA ARG A 1240 37.41 19.09 42.00
C ARG A 1240 37.69 18.27 40.71
N PRO A 1241 37.78 18.87 39.51
CA PRO A 1241 37.64 18.16 38.24
C PRO A 1241 38.78 17.20 37.82
N ASP A 1242 39.82 17.03 38.65
CA ASP A 1242 40.99 16.20 38.32
C ASP A 1242 41.10 14.90 39.14
N GLU A 1243 40.20 14.65 40.10
CA GLU A 1243 40.23 13.41 40.88
C GLU A 1243 39.23 12.36 40.38
N LYS A 1244 39.75 11.16 40.15
CA LYS A 1244 39.13 9.99 39.48
C LYS A 1244 37.77 9.49 40.00
N ASN A 1245 37.08 10.14 40.94
CA ASN A 1245 35.87 9.57 41.58
C ASN A 1245 34.86 10.63 42.10
N GLY A 1246 34.45 11.60 41.27
CA GLY A 1246 33.38 12.56 41.62
C GLY A 1246 31.98 11.99 41.34
N ILE A 1247 31.14 11.89 42.37
CA ILE A 1247 29.76 11.36 42.35
C ILE A 1247 28.80 12.27 41.58
#